data_AF-A0A6B1DJ06-F1
#
_entry.id   AF-A0A6B1DJ06-F1
#
_cell.length_a   1.000
_cell.length_b   1.000
_cell.length_c   1.000
_cell.angle_alpha   90.00
_cell.angle_beta   90.00
_cell.angle_gamma   90.00
#
_symmetry.space_group_name_H-M   'P 1'
#
loop_
_entity.id
_entity.type
_entity.pdbx_description
1 polymer ?
#
loop_
_entity_poly.entity_id
_entity_poly.type
_entity_poly.pdbx_seq_one_letter_code
_entity_poly.pdbx_strand_id
1 'polypeptide(L)'
;MSCIRSGATVRIRWQWTVSAAVPAGRMRSKRFAAIPRSVPRSTRCAARPRFACGRPMRSVRRRRRRSRDGRSWPTPACRSMRERLAPSPFDTCGGLIFWRWWRLRRAGRRCRTCTRRIVDRAHRWTWPIFSVRWPCSWDGACCATKPERGMGPRRSIRTGMCATTIPRMSLSRFPLSGHGAGSCAVALAAAVLIAGAAPVSAQNDASGGGLPDGGIPVASDLVHRVCGDCHPSDEQGRMSRISYQRTSPEGWQQTIRRMVLLNDLQIEPADAREAVRYLATHHGLAPEEARLGAFEVERRNIDFFYQADPETQETCNRCHSMGRVLNQRRTLEEWGLLTAMHRGYYPFADFQSFTRNVDSRGEGADGGDDADERTAVERAVAHLAEAFPLDTTEWTSWSANMRTPVLDGTWALVGHERGQGPVYGTLTVASDPSAPDELDTRTSYRYPSRDVEVTRTGEALIYTGYQWRGRSTSPGQFEAREVMFLSRDREEITGRWFTGGYDERGIDVTLRRVGSEPLITGVYPRSVPSRAGDVTLQLFGANLPQPLDAASIDLGAGLTVTAVSEPSATSATLAVTVDAEARIGARDLFIGSASLTAAVTVFDEIHRLDVTPATGLARVGGIVFPKQYEYFEARAWHDGPDGESGTDDDLDLGMVDVDWSVEEYAVTYDDDDTAFVGTLGEDGAFEPAVDGPNPERSGNRNNVGDVWVVATLAAEPVSGVELERPLRARAHLLVTVPVYLRRGESGP
;
A
#
# COMPACT_ATOMS: atom_id res chain seq x y z
N MET A 1 54.55 37.94 -12.67
CA MET A 1 53.46 38.94 -12.77
C MET A 1 52.25 38.35 -12.03
N SER A 2 51.56 38.98 -11.07
CA SER A 2 51.23 40.39 -10.80
C SER A 2 50.18 40.99 -11.75
N CYS A 3 48.93 41.12 -11.29
CA CYS A 3 48.32 42.42 -10.95
C CYS A 3 46.95 42.24 -10.25
N ILE A 4 46.28 43.35 -9.88
CA ILE A 4 45.21 43.41 -8.86
C ILE A 4 43.95 44.11 -9.40
N ARG A 5 42.78 43.62 -8.92
CA ARG A 5 41.43 44.23 -8.82
C ARG A 5 41.13 45.52 -9.62
N SER A 6 40.01 45.47 -10.35
CA SER A 6 38.90 46.44 -10.18
C SER A 6 37.58 45.67 -10.16
N GLY A 7 36.51 46.21 -9.58
CA GLY A 7 35.25 45.47 -9.42
C GLY A 7 34.03 46.38 -9.35
N ALA A 8 32.84 45.79 -9.55
CA ALA A 8 31.56 46.45 -9.42
C ALA A 8 30.53 45.48 -8.80
N THR A 9 29.71 45.97 -7.88
CA THR A 9 28.73 45.17 -7.12
C THR A 9 27.31 45.54 -7.54
N VAL A 10 26.57 44.61 -8.13
CA VAL A 10 25.15 44.80 -8.41
C VAL A 10 24.32 44.17 -7.29
N ARG A 11 23.57 45.00 -6.56
CA ARG A 11 22.50 44.56 -5.64
C ARG A 11 21.16 44.76 -6.33
N ILE A 12 20.44 43.68 -6.63
CA ILE A 12 19.00 43.75 -6.92
C ILE A 12 18.26 43.74 -5.58
N ARG A 13 17.32 44.66 -5.40
CA ARG A 13 16.60 44.90 -4.15
C ARG A 13 15.11 44.86 -4.43
N TRP A 14 14.47 43.73 -4.15
CA TRP A 14 13.01 43.63 -4.23
C TRP A 14 12.38 44.51 -3.15
N GLN A 15 11.46 45.38 -3.57
CA GLN A 15 10.86 46.40 -2.73
C GLN A 15 9.34 46.32 -2.90
N TRP A 16 8.64 45.96 -1.83
CA TRP A 16 7.19 45.84 -1.81
C TRP A 16 6.53 47.22 -1.85
N THR A 17 5.56 47.41 -2.74
CA THR A 17 4.70 48.59 -2.78
C THR A 17 3.23 48.17 -2.70
N VAL A 18 2.60 48.42 -1.56
CA VAL A 18 1.15 48.37 -1.41
C VAL A 18 0.55 49.61 -2.08
N SER A 19 -0.58 49.47 -2.77
CA SER A 19 -1.41 50.60 -3.21
C SER A 19 -2.87 50.17 -3.32
N ALA A 20 -3.77 50.98 -2.77
CA ALA A 20 -5.20 50.76 -2.82
C ALA A 20 -5.90 52.08 -3.22
N ALA A 21 -6.71 52.05 -4.27
CA ALA A 21 -7.64 53.14 -4.59
C ALA A 21 -8.81 52.63 -5.43
N VAL A 22 -10.02 52.93 -4.95
CA VAL A 22 -11.32 52.69 -5.58
C VAL A 22 -11.58 53.72 -6.69
N PRO A 23 -12.33 53.36 -7.74
CA PRO A 23 -13.32 54.27 -8.34
C PRO A 23 -14.76 53.77 -8.09
N ALA A 24 -15.67 54.68 -7.75
CA ALA A 24 -17.03 54.34 -7.32
C ALA A 24 -18.07 54.55 -8.43
N GLY A 25 -19.01 53.61 -8.56
CA GLY A 25 -20.16 53.71 -9.48
C GLY A 25 -21.48 53.40 -8.77
N ARG A 26 -22.27 54.44 -8.45
CA ARG A 26 -23.65 54.30 -7.95
C ARG A 26 -24.65 54.33 -9.10
N MET A 27 -25.59 53.39 -9.15
CA MET A 27 -26.96 53.69 -9.58
C MET A 27 -28.01 52.94 -8.75
N ARG A 28 -29.27 53.35 -8.88
CA ARG A 28 -30.34 53.06 -7.91
C ARG A 28 -31.43 52.12 -8.43
N SER A 29 -32.11 51.50 -7.47
CA SER A 29 -33.34 50.73 -7.63
C SER A 29 -34.50 51.50 -8.27
N LYS A 30 -35.40 50.75 -8.93
CA LYS A 30 -36.83 51.07 -9.06
C LYS A 30 -37.66 49.79 -8.86
N ARG A 31 -38.82 49.95 -8.21
CA ARG A 31 -39.90 48.93 -8.09
C ARG A 31 -41.01 49.26 -9.10
N PHE A 32 -41.77 48.26 -9.55
CA PHE A 32 -43.19 48.25 -9.95
C PHE A 32 -43.48 46.87 -10.60
N ALA A 33 -44.65 46.23 -10.55
CA ALA A 33 -45.91 46.45 -9.83
C ALA A 33 -46.56 45.08 -9.48
N ALA A 34 -47.83 45.01 -9.05
CA ALA A 34 -48.45 43.78 -8.52
C ALA A 34 -49.86 43.43 -9.10
N ILE A 35 -50.16 42.13 -9.14
CA ILE A 35 -51.49 41.43 -8.96
C ILE A 35 -52.71 42.16 -9.57
N PRO A 36 -53.27 41.72 -10.72
CA PRO A 36 -54.41 40.78 -10.80
C PRO A 36 -54.44 39.45 -10.00
N ARG A 37 -55.63 39.11 -9.47
CA ARG A 37 -56.15 37.73 -9.27
C ARG A 37 -57.33 37.53 -10.24
N SER A 38 -57.54 36.32 -10.75
CA SER A 38 -58.90 35.79 -10.99
C SER A 38 -58.89 34.26 -11.10
N VAL A 39 -60.05 33.65 -10.86
CA VAL A 39 -60.30 32.19 -10.83
C VAL A 39 -61.69 31.96 -11.41
N PRO A 40 -61.89 30.87 -12.19
CA PRO A 40 -63.15 30.15 -12.11
C PRO A 40 -63.02 28.83 -11.34
N ARG A 41 -64.02 28.58 -10.50
CA ARG A 41 -64.36 27.24 -9.98
C ARG A 41 -64.98 26.43 -11.14
N SER A 42 -65.26 25.13 -11.07
CA SER A 42 -65.78 24.42 -9.90
C SER A 42 -65.80 22.89 -10.04
N THR A 43 -65.77 22.20 -8.88
CA THR A 43 -66.53 20.99 -8.48
C THR A 43 -66.62 19.74 -9.39
N ARG A 44 -66.76 18.51 -8.88
CA ARG A 44 -66.42 17.78 -7.62
C ARG A 44 -67.17 16.43 -7.66
N CYS A 45 -66.75 15.48 -6.82
CA CYS A 45 -67.58 14.39 -6.27
C CYS A 45 -68.12 13.28 -7.20
N ALA A 46 -67.28 12.26 -7.43
CA ALA A 46 -67.35 10.95 -6.77
C ALA A 46 -68.68 10.16 -6.65
N ALA A 47 -68.60 8.87 -6.98
CA ALA A 47 -69.21 7.77 -6.21
C ALA A 47 -68.37 6.47 -6.31
N ARG A 48 -68.38 5.64 -5.24
CA ARG A 48 -67.96 4.22 -5.24
C ARG A 48 -69.24 3.35 -5.20
N PRO A 49 -69.20 2.04 -5.53
CA PRO A 49 -69.17 1.07 -4.42
C PRO A 49 -68.38 -0.25 -4.65
N ARG A 50 -67.38 -0.47 -3.77
CA ARG A 50 -67.11 -1.66 -2.93
C ARG A 50 -67.62 -3.09 -3.29
N PHE A 51 -66.70 -4.05 -3.13
CA PHE A 51 -66.85 -5.48 -2.74
C PHE A 51 -67.49 -6.44 -3.79
N ALA A 52 -67.29 -7.77 -3.75
CA ALA A 52 -66.77 -8.66 -2.69
C ALA A 52 -65.84 -9.81 -3.20
N CYS A 53 -65.39 -10.69 -2.29
CA CYS A 53 -64.38 -11.75 -2.50
C CYS A 53 -64.96 -13.11 -2.98
N GLY A 54 -64.12 -14.01 -3.53
CA GLY A 54 -64.54 -15.40 -3.82
C GLY A 54 -63.47 -16.40 -4.33
N ARG A 55 -62.96 -17.26 -3.43
CA ARG A 55 -62.35 -18.61 -3.66
C ARG A 55 -62.94 -19.52 -2.56
N PRO A 56 -63.19 -20.85 -2.73
CA PRO A 56 -62.09 -21.83 -2.88
C PRO A 56 -62.36 -23.22 -3.52
N MET A 57 -61.26 -23.96 -3.80
CA MET A 57 -61.00 -25.42 -3.66
C MET A 57 -61.91 -26.57 -4.23
N ARG A 58 -61.22 -27.52 -4.91
CA ARG A 58 -61.33 -29.01 -4.90
C ARG A 58 -62.65 -29.65 -5.45
N SER A 59 -62.66 -30.73 -6.26
CA SER A 59 -61.90 -31.99 -6.14
C SER A 59 -62.07 -32.97 -7.34
N VAL A 60 -61.11 -33.91 -7.52
CA VAL A 60 -61.25 -35.37 -7.82
C VAL A 60 -62.38 -35.83 -8.80
N ARG A 61 -62.14 -36.56 -9.92
CA ARG A 61 -61.80 -38.02 -9.93
C ARG A 61 -61.39 -38.61 -11.32
N ARG A 62 -60.49 -39.60 -11.27
CA ARG A 62 -60.03 -40.60 -12.28
C ARG A 62 -60.94 -40.94 -13.50
N ARG A 63 -60.29 -41.25 -14.64
CA ARG A 63 -60.37 -42.58 -15.32
C ARG A 63 -59.06 -42.94 -16.06
N ARG A 64 -58.86 -44.23 -16.37
CA ARG A 64 -57.66 -44.82 -17.02
C ARG A 64 -57.98 -45.30 -18.44
N ARG A 65 -56.97 -45.33 -19.33
CA ARG A 65 -56.67 -46.49 -20.20
C ARG A 65 -55.17 -46.52 -20.59
N ARG A 66 -54.72 -47.62 -21.20
CA ARG A 66 -53.30 -47.96 -21.49
C ARG A 66 -53.10 -48.28 -22.98
N SER A 67 -51.99 -47.80 -23.54
CA SER A 67 -51.09 -48.48 -24.50
C SER A 67 -49.80 -47.63 -24.54
N ARG A 68 -48.58 -48.18 -24.38
CA ARG A 68 -47.81 -48.94 -25.40
C ARG A 68 -47.68 -48.15 -26.72
N ASP A 69 -46.49 -47.80 -27.23
CA ASP A 69 -45.13 -48.29 -26.94
C ASP A 69 -44.07 -47.17 -26.93
N GLY A 70 -42.94 -47.41 -26.26
CA GLY A 70 -41.72 -46.58 -26.31
C GLY A 70 -40.48 -47.47 -26.22
N ARG A 71 -39.53 -47.31 -27.13
CA ARG A 71 -38.34 -48.18 -27.22
C ARG A 71 -37.17 -47.60 -26.43
N SER A 72 -36.52 -48.45 -25.63
CA SER A 72 -35.31 -48.09 -24.88
C SER A 72 -34.03 -48.35 -25.67
N TRP A 73 -33.01 -47.55 -25.38
CA TRP A 73 -31.62 -47.74 -25.83
C TRP A 73 -31.01 -49.05 -25.34
N PRO A 74 -30.02 -49.59 -26.08
CA PRO A 74 -28.96 -50.41 -25.51
C PRO A 74 -27.54 -49.90 -25.85
N THR A 75 -26.66 -49.96 -24.87
CA THR A 75 -25.18 -50.06 -25.00
C THR A 75 -24.75 -51.44 -24.44
N PRO A 76 -23.47 -51.85 -24.35
CA PRO A 76 -22.20 -51.35 -24.97
C PRO A 76 -21.40 -52.48 -25.69
N ALA A 77 -20.21 -52.19 -26.28
CA ALA A 77 -19.05 -53.12 -26.35
C ALA A 77 -17.73 -52.48 -26.88
N CYS A 78 -16.60 -52.88 -26.29
CA CYS A 78 -15.25 -52.28 -26.30
C CYS A 78 -14.30 -52.56 -27.51
N ARG A 79 -13.09 -51.93 -27.41
CA ARG A 79 -11.78 -52.13 -28.11
C ARG A 79 -11.50 -51.20 -29.31
N SER A 80 -10.30 -50.63 -29.49
CA SER A 80 -9.03 -50.71 -28.70
C SER A 80 -8.10 -49.48 -28.83
N MET A 81 -7.23 -49.33 -27.81
CA MET A 81 -5.94 -48.58 -27.68
C MET A 81 -5.25 -48.10 -28.99
N ARG A 82 -4.48 -46.99 -29.05
CA ARG A 82 -3.50 -46.38 -28.09
C ARG A 82 -3.43 -44.83 -28.26
N GLU A 83 -2.77 -43.97 -27.46
CA GLU A 83 -2.30 -43.88 -26.05
C GLU A 83 -1.71 -42.47 -25.79
N ARG A 84 -1.81 -41.93 -24.55
CA ARG A 84 -0.84 -41.01 -23.90
C ARG A 84 -1.12 -40.92 -22.39
N LEU A 85 -0.16 -40.41 -21.59
CA LEU A 85 -0.11 -40.58 -20.12
C LEU A 85 -0.35 -39.29 -19.34
N ALA A 86 -1.07 -39.41 -18.21
CA ALA A 86 -1.05 -38.49 -17.06
C ALA A 86 -1.41 -39.29 -15.78
N PRO A 87 -0.80 -39.03 -14.60
CA PRO A 87 -1.12 -39.72 -13.35
C PRO A 87 -2.23 -39.03 -12.55
N SER A 88 -2.91 -39.79 -11.69
CA SER A 88 -3.89 -39.31 -10.70
C SER A 88 -3.52 -39.85 -9.30
N PRO A 89 -4.07 -39.31 -8.19
CA PRO A 89 -3.55 -39.55 -6.84
C PRO A 89 -3.93 -40.93 -6.26
N PHE A 90 -3.26 -41.30 -5.16
CA PHE A 90 -3.53 -42.49 -4.36
C PHE A 90 -4.24 -42.16 -3.04
N ASP A 91 -5.05 -43.11 -2.56
CA ASP A 91 -5.88 -43.01 -1.36
C ASP A 91 -5.31 -43.86 -0.19
N THR A 92 -5.92 -43.71 0.98
CA THR A 92 -5.49 -44.20 2.31
C THR A 92 -5.76 -45.69 2.60
N CYS A 93 -5.00 -46.30 3.54
CA CYS A 93 -5.51 -47.24 4.57
C CYS A 93 -4.42 -47.90 5.47
N GLY A 94 -4.72 -48.13 6.77
CA GLY A 94 -4.30 -49.37 7.47
C GLY A 94 -3.78 -49.32 8.94
N GLY A 95 -4.64 -49.67 9.93
CA GLY A 95 -4.26 -50.08 11.31
C GLY A 95 -4.90 -49.25 12.44
N LEU A 96 -5.93 -49.66 13.22
CA LEU A 96 -6.08 -50.79 14.18
C LEU A 96 -5.12 -50.64 15.39
N ILE A 97 -5.51 -50.71 16.68
CA ILE A 97 -6.61 -51.38 17.42
C ILE A 97 -6.61 -50.84 18.91
N PHE A 98 -7.59 -50.89 19.85
CA PHE A 98 -8.98 -51.40 20.01
C PHE A 98 -9.65 -50.86 21.33
N TRP A 99 -10.99 -50.67 21.38
CA TRP A 99 -11.87 -50.60 22.60
C TRP A 99 -11.71 -49.41 23.59
N ARG A 100 -12.72 -48.86 24.30
CA ARG A 100 -14.19 -49.08 24.54
C ARG A 100 -14.74 -47.78 25.22
N TRP A 101 -16.02 -47.45 25.51
CA TRP A 101 -17.43 -47.81 25.18
C TRP A 101 -18.32 -46.64 25.77
N TRP A 102 -19.63 -46.42 25.59
CA TRP A 102 -20.71 -47.12 24.87
C TRP A 102 -21.70 -46.08 24.25
N ARG A 103 -23.02 -46.07 24.58
CA ARG A 103 -24.08 -45.20 24.01
C ARG A 103 -25.34 -45.07 24.91
N LEU A 104 -26.29 -44.22 24.47
CA LEU A 104 -27.77 -44.17 24.68
C LEU A 104 -28.28 -43.05 25.64
N ARG A 105 -29.47 -42.43 25.46
CA ARG A 105 -30.75 -42.89 24.82
C ARG A 105 -31.67 -41.74 24.29
N ARG A 106 -32.18 -41.92 23.05
CA ARG A 106 -33.52 -41.60 22.46
C ARG A 106 -34.51 -40.56 23.09
N ALA A 107 -34.76 -39.48 22.35
CA ALA A 107 -36.04 -39.06 21.71
C ALA A 107 -37.41 -38.94 22.45
N GLY A 108 -37.96 -37.70 22.51
CA GLY A 108 -39.08 -37.29 21.62
C GLY A 108 -40.49 -36.88 22.18
N ARG A 109 -41.12 -35.88 21.51
CA ARG A 109 -42.58 -35.54 21.35
C ARG A 109 -43.24 -34.35 22.12
N ARG A 110 -43.40 -33.22 21.41
CA ARG A 110 -44.60 -32.34 21.19
C ARG A 110 -45.62 -31.99 22.32
N CYS A 111 -45.77 -30.66 22.55
CA CYS A 111 -47.02 -29.83 22.75
C CYS A 111 -48.11 -30.26 23.78
N ARG A 112 -48.71 -29.38 24.59
CA ARG A 112 -49.50 -28.16 24.22
C ARG A 112 -49.82 -27.20 25.41
N THR A 113 -50.10 -25.92 25.06
CA THR A 113 -51.05 -24.93 25.65
C THR A 113 -51.03 -24.48 27.14
N CYS A 114 -50.67 -23.19 27.31
CA CYS A 114 -51.41 -22.10 28.00
C CYS A 114 -52.11 -22.26 29.36
N THR A 115 -51.70 -21.41 30.31
CA THR A 115 -52.61 -20.62 31.20
C THR A 115 -52.02 -19.24 31.50
N ARG A 116 -52.88 -18.23 31.73
CA ARG A 116 -52.49 -16.85 32.12
C ARG A 116 -52.35 -16.73 33.65
N ARG A 117 -51.47 -15.82 34.11
CA ARG A 117 -51.72 -14.93 35.25
C ARG A 117 -50.95 -13.61 35.09
N ILE A 118 -51.53 -12.53 35.60
CA ILE A 118 -50.96 -11.16 35.62
C ILE A 118 -50.96 -10.70 37.08
N VAL A 119 -49.86 -10.13 37.55
CA VAL A 119 -49.79 -9.20 38.70
C VAL A 119 -48.62 -8.25 38.44
N ASP A 120 -48.83 -6.94 38.58
CA ASP A 120 -47.77 -5.92 38.46
C ASP A 120 -46.89 -5.85 39.71
N ARG A 121 -45.63 -5.44 39.53
CA ARG A 121 -44.95 -4.48 40.42
C ARG A 121 -43.65 -3.94 39.82
N ALA A 122 -43.44 -2.64 39.94
CA ALA A 122 -42.14 -1.99 39.74
C ALA A 122 -41.37 -1.93 41.08
N HIS A 123 -40.03 -1.87 41.04
CA HIS A 123 -39.25 -0.73 41.57
C HIS A 123 -37.72 -0.89 41.41
N ARG A 124 -37.05 0.26 41.40
CA ARG A 124 -35.60 0.53 41.29
C ARG A 124 -34.72 -0.28 42.27
N TRP A 125 -33.52 -0.66 41.80
CA TRP A 125 -32.24 -0.67 42.55
C TRP A 125 -31.15 -0.25 41.52
N THR A 126 -30.35 0.82 41.60
CA THR A 126 -29.46 1.44 42.63
C THR A 126 -28.08 0.78 42.77
N TRP A 127 -27.03 1.55 42.50
CA TRP A 127 -25.61 1.20 42.65
C TRP A 127 -25.15 1.25 44.13
N PRO A 128 -24.12 0.48 44.53
CA PRO A 128 -23.40 0.65 45.79
C PRO A 128 -22.24 1.65 45.67
N ILE A 129 -22.05 2.50 46.69
CA ILE A 129 -20.84 3.32 46.92
C ILE A 129 -20.51 3.31 48.42
N PHE A 130 -19.30 2.88 48.80
CA PHE A 130 -18.63 3.20 50.07
C PHE A 130 -17.13 2.81 49.94
N SER A 131 -16.12 3.47 50.52
CA SER A 131 -15.85 4.89 50.87
C SER A 131 -14.38 4.99 51.37
N VAL A 132 -13.99 6.07 52.09
CA VAL A 132 -12.71 6.26 52.85
C VAL A 132 -11.48 6.58 51.99
N ARG A 133 -10.67 7.64 52.22
CA ARG A 133 -10.75 8.80 53.13
C ARG A 133 -9.95 9.99 52.56
N TRP A 134 -10.28 11.22 52.98
CA TRP A 134 -9.39 12.40 52.94
C TRP A 134 -9.35 13.05 54.33
N PRO A 135 -8.23 13.63 54.77
CA PRO A 135 -8.15 14.50 55.96
C PRO A 135 -8.16 16.00 55.58
N CYS A 136 -8.81 16.84 56.40
CA CYS A 136 -8.80 18.30 56.26
C CYS A 136 -8.69 19.01 57.63
N SER A 137 -7.91 20.09 57.67
CA SER A 137 -7.90 21.17 58.67
C SER A 137 -7.28 22.39 57.97
N TRP A 138 -7.98 23.52 57.79
CA TRP A 138 -8.13 24.61 58.77
C TRP A 138 -6.73 25.15 59.21
N ASP A 139 -6.41 26.45 59.13
CA ASP A 139 -7.29 27.63 59.13
C ASP A 139 -6.66 28.90 58.52
N GLY A 140 -7.44 29.99 58.38
CA GLY A 140 -6.91 31.37 58.35
C GLY A 140 -7.05 32.17 57.03
N ALA A 141 -7.67 33.36 57.12
CA ALA A 141 -7.81 34.32 56.02
C ALA A 141 -7.54 35.77 56.46
N CYS A 142 -6.98 36.60 55.57
CA CYS A 142 -7.11 38.08 55.63
C CYS A 142 -6.69 38.75 54.30
N CYS A 143 -7.16 39.98 54.06
CA CYS A 143 -7.03 40.69 52.77
C CYS A 143 -5.88 41.71 52.73
N ALA A 144 -5.32 42.02 51.53
CA ALA A 144 -5.08 43.40 51.06
C ALA A 144 -4.43 43.53 49.64
N THR A 145 -5.03 44.38 48.79
CA THR A 145 -4.45 45.32 47.79
C THR A 145 -3.33 44.98 46.77
N LYS A 146 -3.67 45.23 45.49
CA LYS A 146 -2.91 45.70 44.30
C LYS A 146 -1.77 46.75 44.52
N PRO A 147 -0.95 47.18 43.51
CA PRO A 147 -0.84 46.76 42.08
C PRO A 147 0.59 46.64 41.46
N GLU A 148 0.63 46.16 40.20
CA GLU A 148 1.50 46.56 39.05
C GLU A 148 3.02 46.84 39.17
N ARG A 149 3.80 46.13 38.34
CA ARG A 149 4.80 46.70 37.38
C ARG A 149 5.20 45.66 36.34
N GLY A 150 5.44 46.09 35.09
CA GLY A 150 5.95 45.25 34.00
C GLY A 150 7.36 45.66 33.55
N MET A 151 8.04 44.82 32.77
CA MET A 151 9.31 45.15 32.10
C MET A 151 9.53 44.30 30.83
N GLY A 152 10.25 44.84 29.85
CA GLY A 152 10.42 44.29 28.50
C GLY A 152 11.52 43.22 28.30
N PRO A 153 11.81 42.84 27.04
CA PRO A 153 12.53 41.62 26.69
C PRO A 153 14.07 41.68 26.80
N ARG A 154 14.70 40.51 26.96
CA ARG A 154 16.16 40.34 26.90
C ARG A 154 16.68 40.31 25.46
N ARG A 155 17.89 40.85 25.25
CA ARG A 155 18.63 40.79 23.97
C ARG A 155 19.60 39.61 23.93
N SER A 156 20.01 39.27 22.71
CA SER A 156 21.01 38.26 22.38
C SER A 156 22.44 38.67 22.74
N ILE A 157 23.32 37.67 22.84
CA ILE A 157 24.78 37.82 22.74
C ILE A 157 25.24 36.94 21.57
N ARG A 158 26.03 37.52 20.66
CA ARG A 158 26.91 36.79 19.73
C ARG A 158 28.33 36.90 20.26
N THR A 159 29.10 35.82 20.21
CA THR A 159 30.56 35.86 20.24
C THR A 159 31.10 35.55 18.86
N GLY A 160 32.22 36.19 18.47
CA GLY A 160 32.81 36.09 17.14
C GLY A 160 34.24 35.58 17.19
N MET A 161 34.70 35.03 16.06
CA MET A 161 36.08 34.60 15.85
C MET A 161 37.08 35.76 15.92
N CYS A 162 38.33 35.44 16.24
CA CYS A 162 39.49 36.15 15.72
C CYS A 162 40.61 35.14 15.41
N ALA A 163 41.47 35.44 14.43
CA ALA A 163 42.49 34.52 13.93
C ALA A 163 43.86 35.21 13.83
N THR A 164 44.95 34.43 13.89
CA THR A 164 46.33 34.92 13.77
C THR A 164 47.23 33.89 13.09
N THR A 165 48.31 34.34 12.45
CA THR A 165 48.96 33.61 11.35
C THR A 165 50.49 33.57 11.46
N ILE A 166 51.05 32.34 11.43
CA ILE A 166 52.36 31.86 10.91
C ILE A 166 53.61 32.79 11.00
N PRO A 167 54.76 32.24 11.42
CA PRO A 167 55.95 32.26 10.54
C PRO A 167 56.61 30.88 10.30
N ARG A 168 57.38 30.78 9.21
CA ARG A 168 58.10 29.57 8.75
C ARG A 168 59.49 29.42 9.38
N MET A 169 60.03 28.19 9.36
CA MET A 169 61.47 27.94 9.12
C MET A 169 61.66 26.77 8.12
N SER A 170 62.91 26.48 7.73
CA SER A 170 63.28 25.67 6.55
C SER A 170 64.67 25.01 6.73
N LEU A 171 65.10 24.21 5.73
CA LEU A 171 66.38 23.48 5.59
C LEU A 171 66.45 22.19 6.44
N SER A 172 67.11 21.09 6.02
CA SER A 172 68.09 20.92 4.93
C SER A 172 68.03 19.53 4.24
N ARG A 173 68.81 19.36 3.16
CA ARG A 173 69.12 18.07 2.47
C ARG A 173 70.22 17.28 3.26
N PHE A 174 70.80 16.13 2.91
CA PHE A 174 71.08 15.49 1.59
C PHE A 174 71.46 13.95 1.75
N PRO A 175 72.20 13.20 0.89
CA PRO A 175 71.65 11.98 0.24
C PRO A 175 72.48 10.66 0.37
N LEU A 176 72.33 9.77 -0.64
CA LEU A 176 73.09 8.55 -1.05
C LEU A 176 72.37 7.22 -0.73
N SER A 177 71.89 6.33 -1.63
CA SER A 177 72.11 5.95 -3.06
C SER A 177 73.08 4.78 -3.29
N GLY A 178 72.64 3.69 -3.94
CA GLY A 178 73.55 2.70 -4.55
C GLY A 178 73.00 1.31 -4.94
N HIS A 179 72.64 1.16 -6.22
CA HIS A 179 72.79 -0.01 -7.13
C HIS A 179 72.88 -1.47 -6.63
N GLY A 180 72.24 -2.40 -7.36
CA GLY A 180 72.52 -3.84 -7.27
C GLY A 180 71.63 -4.73 -8.13
N ALA A 181 71.92 -4.87 -9.43
CA ALA A 181 71.26 -5.85 -10.31
C ALA A 181 72.18 -7.06 -10.56
N GLY A 182 71.63 -8.26 -10.72
CA GLY A 182 72.42 -9.47 -10.98
C GLY A 182 71.59 -10.73 -11.24
N SER A 183 71.40 -11.07 -12.52
CA SER A 183 70.79 -12.33 -12.95
C SER A 183 71.84 -13.44 -13.08
N CYS A 184 71.50 -14.67 -12.70
CA CYS A 184 72.01 -15.89 -13.37
C CYS A 184 71.15 -17.10 -13.00
N ALA A 185 71.05 -18.06 -13.93
CA ALA A 185 70.37 -19.33 -13.74
C ALA A 185 71.33 -20.48 -14.06
N VAL A 186 71.24 -21.57 -13.29
CA VAL A 186 71.72 -22.91 -13.68
C VAL A 186 70.69 -23.91 -13.19
N ALA A 187 70.29 -24.84 -14.06
CA ALA A 187 69.45 -25.98 -13.69
C ALA A 187 70.32 -27.24 -13.57
N LEU A 188 69.96 -28.14 -12.66
CA LEU A 188 70.47 -29.51 -12.64
C LEU A 188 69.42 -30.43 -12.04
N ALA A 189 69.04 -31.48 -12.78
CA ALA A 189 68.03 -32.44 -12.38
C ALA A 189 68.67 -33.72 -11.81
N ALA A 190 68.03 -34.28 -10.79
CA ALA A 190 68.29 -35.65 -10.34
C ALA A 190 66.93 -36.31 -10.06
N ALA A 191 66.60 -37.36 -10.81
CA ALA A 191 65.32 -38.06 -10.70
C ALA A 191 65.46 -39.30 -9.80
N VAL A 192 64.51 -39.49 -8.88
CA VAL A 192 64.29 -40.74 -8.14
C VAL A 192 62.80 -41.06 -8.22
N LEU A 193 62.47 -42.27 -8.67
CA LEU A 193 61.11 -42.74 -8.90
C LEU A 193 60.55 -43.48 -7.68
N ILE A 194 59.50 -42.96 -7.05
CA ILE A 194 58.51 -43.74 -6.30
C ILE A 194 57.10 -43.20 -6.67
N ALA A 195 56.14 -44.11 -6.83
CA ALA A 195 54.86 -43.86 -7.51
C ALA A 195 53.82 -43.07 -6.69
N GLY A 196 52.92 -42.36 -7.38
CA GLY A 196 51.67 -41.84 -6.80
C GLY A 196 50.90 -40.87 -7.71
N ALA A 197 49.66 -41.25 -8.06
CA ALA A 197 48.61 -40.45 -8.72
C ALA A 197 48.88 -39.88 -10.13
N ALA A 198 47.80 -39.67 -10.88
CA ALA A 198 47.76 -38.95 -12.16
C ALA A 198 47.05 -37.59 -11.98
N PRO A 199 47.40 -36.55 -12.75
CA PRO A 199 46.81 -35.23 -12.60
C PRO A 199 45.39 -35.16 -13.19
N VAL A 200 44.46 -34.61 -12.42
CA VAL A 200 43.21 -34.04 -12.94
C VAL A 200 43.36 -32.53 -12.97
N SER A 201 43.00 -31.90 -14.08
CA SER A 201 43.06 -30.45 -14.26
C SER A 201 42.15 -29.72 -13.26
N ALA A 202 42.47 -28.45 -12.98
CA ALA A 202 41.72 -27.60 -12.07
C ALA A 202 40.20 -27.66 -12.33
N GLN A 203 39.47 -28.18 -11.33
CA GLN A 203 38.06 -27.90 -11.15
C GLN A 203 37.95 -26.72 -10.19
N ASN A 204 36.96 -25.85 -10.40
CA ASN A 204 36.62 -24.85 -9.39
C ASN A 204 36.01 -25.59 -8.20
N ASP A 205 36.64 -25.51 -7.03
CA ASP A 205 36.07 -26.02 -5.79
C ASP A 205 34.87 -25.14 -5.40
N ALA A 206 33.70 -25.52 -5.91
CA ALA A 206 32.40 -25.15 -5.36
C ALA A 206 32.18 -25.90 -4.03
N SER A 207 33.08 -25.67 -3.07
CA SER A 207 33.07 -26.33 -1.77
C SER A 207 32.03 -25.70 -0.85
N GLY A 208 30.83 -26.29 -0.82
CA GLY A 208 29.91 -26.09 0.31
C GLY A 208 30.54 -26.63 1.59
N GLY A 209 31.12 -25.73 2.40
CA GLY A 209 31.72 -26.02 3.70
C GLY A 209 30.97 -25.32 4.83
N GLY A 210 30.90 -25.95 6.01
CA GLY A 210 30.12 -25.44 7.14
C GLY A 210 30.68 -24.16 7.77
N LEU A 211 29.78 -23.41 8.43
CA LEU A 211 30.04 -22.17 9.16
C LEU A 211 31.27 -22.28 10.09
N PRO A 212 32.10 -21.22 10.13
CA PRO A 212 31.98 -20.27 11.25
C PRO A 212 31.74 -18.81 10.80
N ASP A 213 30.98 -18.09 11.62
CA ASP A 213 30.65 -16.65 11.52
C ASP A 213 30.04 -16.23 10.17
N GLY A 214 28.71 -16.40 10.04
CA GLY A 214 27.93 -16.16 8.80
C GLY A 214 27.81 -14.70 8.31
N GLY A 215 28.81 -13.84 8.55
CA GLY A 215 28.84 -12.47 8.03
C GLY A 215 29.17 -12.41 6.54
N ILE A 216 28.52 -11.50 5.82
CA ILE A 216 28.74 -11.27 4.39
C ILE A 216 29.92 -10.30 4.20
N PRO A 217 31.00 -10.65 3.47
CA PRO A 217 32.17 -9.79 3.33
C PRO A 217 31.87 -8.53 2.51
N VAL A 218 32.45 -7.40 2.92
CA VAL A 218 32.36 -6.13 2.18
C VAL A 218 33.53 -6.04 1.22
N ALA A 219 33.25 -5.87 -0.07
CA ALA A 219 34.27 -5.74 -1.13
C ALA A 219 34.46 -4.30 -1.62
N SER A 220 33.76 -3.32 -1.04
CA SER A 220 33.79 -1.92 -1.49
C SER A 220 34.82 -1.08 -0.73
N ASP A 221 35.86 -0.64 -1.44
CA ASP A 221 36.86 0.33 -0.94
C ASP A 221 36.23 1.62 -0.43
N LEU A 222 35.06 2.01 -0.95
CA LEU A 222 34.28 3.15 -0.47
C LEU A 222 33.72 2.88 0.94
N VAL A 223 33.09 1.71 1.14
CA VAL A 223 32.50 1.37 2.44
C VAL A 223 33.60 1.12 3.49
N HIS A 224 34.71 0.45 3.12
CA HIS A 224 35.88 0.34 4.01
C HIS A 224 36.44 1.71 4.39
N ARG A 225 36.67 2.61 3.41
CA ARG A 225 37.20 3.96 3.66
C ARG A 225 36.30 4.82 4.55
N VAL A 226 34.99 4.74 4.40
CA VAL A 226 34.04 5.65 5.05
C VAL A 226 33.48 5.10 6.36
N CYS A 227 33.44 3.77 6.54
CA CYS A 227 32.93 3.14 7.76
C CYS A 227 34.01 2.51 8.65
N GLY A 228 35.20 2.19 8.11
CA GLY A 228 36.22 1.36 8.76
C GLY A 228 36.74 1.87 10.11
N ASP A 229 36.81 3.19 10.32
CA ASP A 229 37.25 3.81 11.58
C ASP A 229 36.38 3.41 12.79
N CYS A 230 35.09 3.11 12.55
CA CYS A 230 34.14 2.65 13.57
C CYS A 230 33.71 1.18 13.39
N HIS A 231 33.79 0.67 12.16
CA HIS A 231 33.38 -0.68 11.76
C HIS A 231 34.60 -1.48 11.26
N PRO A 232 35.48 -1.95 12.17
CA PRO A 232 36.68 -2.68 11.78
C PRO A 232 36.34 -3.95 10.99
N SER A 233 37.22 -4.25 10.03
CA SER A 233 37.15 -5.40 9.13
C SER A 233 38.00 -6.55 9.65
N ASP A 234 37.53 -7.79 9.52
CA ASP A 234 38.33 -8.99 9.78
C ASP A 234 39.18 -9.40 8.55
N GLU A 235 39.94 -10.49 8.70
CA GLU A 235 40.80 -11.05 7.63
C GLU A 235 40.01 -11.55 6.41
N GLN A 236 38.69 -11.74 6.54
CA GLN A 236 37.78 -12.14 5.48
C GLN A 236 37.08 -10.93 4.83
N GLY A 237 37.37 -9.71 5.28
CA GLY A 237 36.73 -8.48 4.80
C GLY A 237 35.33 -8.25 5.37
N ARG A 238 34.91 -8.99 6.40
CA ARG A 238 33.63 -8.78 7.08
C ARG A 238 33.78 -7.61 8.05
N MET A 239 32.97 -6.56 7.87
CA MET A 239 32.96 -5.36 8.71
C MET A 239 31.98 -5.53 9.86
N SER A 240 32.40 -5.12 11.08
CA SER A 240 31.54 -5.25 12.27
C SER A 240 30.18 -4.58 12.05
N ARG A 241 29.10 -5.20 12.52
CA ARG A 241 27.68 -4.82 12.28
C ARG A 241 27.21 -4.91 10.82
N ILE A 242 27.91 -4.26 9.89
CA ILE A 242 27.53 -4.11 8.47
C ILE A 242 27.38 -5.48 7.80
N SER A 243 28.33 -6.38 8.01
CA SER A 243 28.33 -7.73 7.43
C SER A 243 27.24 -8.65 7.98
N TYR A 244 26.61 -8.32 9.09
CA TYR A 244 25.74 -9.22 9.86
C TYR A 244 24.24 -8.88 9.73
N GLN A 245 23.91 -7.92 8.86
CA GLN A 245 22.53 -7.51 8.54
C GLN A 245 22.32 -7.42 7.01
N ARG A 246 21.09 -7.66 6.54
CA ARG A 246 20.61 -7.33 5.20
C ARG A 246 19.28 -6.57 5.26
N THR A 247 19.01 -5.68 4.32
CA THR A 247 17.77 -4.87 4.27
C THR A 247 17.54 -4.21 2.89
N SER A 248 16.43 -3.49 2.71
CA SER A 248 16.10 -2.77 1.47
C SER A 248 16.98 -1.52 1.28
N PRO A 249 16.96 -0.87 0.09
CA PRO A 249 17.65 0.41 -0.14
C PRO A 249 17.29 1.47 0.90
N GLU A 250 16.01 1.53 1.30
CA GLU A 250 15.49 2.44 2.32
C GLU A 250 16.04 2.13 3.72
N GLY A 251 16.23 0.85 4.05
CA GLY A 251 16.81 0.42 5.32
C GLY A 251 18.30 0.76 5.44
N TRP A 252 19.04 0.62 4.33
CA TRP A 252 20.43 1.04 4.24
C TRP A 252 20.58 2.56 4.25
N GLN A 253 19.75 3.28 3.49
CA GLN A 253 19.68 4.75 3.51
C GLN A 253 19.35 5.27 4.92
N GLN A 254 18.35 4.71 5.62
CA GLN A 254 18.03 5.07 7.01
C GLN A 254 19.16 4.75 7.98
N THR A 255 19.97 3.72 7.71
CA THR A 255 21.13 3.36 8.53
C THR A 255 22.29 4.33 8.34
N ILE A 256 22.67 4.65 7.10
CA ILE A 256 23.70 5.66 6.82
C ILE A 256 23.25 7.04 7.33
N ARG A 257 21.99 7.45 7.05
CA ARG A 257 21.41 8.71 7.57
C ARG A 257 21.44 8.78 9.10
N ARG A 258 21.27 7.65 9.79
CA ARG A 258 21.40 7.57 11.26
C ARG A 258 22.85 7.77 11.73
N MET A 259 23.84 7.26 10.99
CA MET A 259 25.25 7.51 11.33
C MET A 259 25.62 8.98 11.13
N VAL A 260 25.15 9.62 10.06
CA VAL A 260 25.37 11.06 9.81
C VAL A 260 24.70 11.93 10.89
N LEU A 261 23.48 11.60 11.30
CA LEU A 261 22.70 12.44 12.23
C LEU A 261 22.97 12.21 13.72
N LEU A 262 23.43 11.03 14.14
CA LEU A 262 23.61 10.67 15.55
C LEU A 262 25.05 10.32 15.95
N ASN A 263 25.91 9.97 14.97
CA ASN A 263 27.28 9.53 15.20
C ASN A 263 28.30 10.36 14.36
N ASP A 264 27.89 11.55 13.92
CA ASP A 264 28.70 12.55 13.20
C ASP A 264 29.46 12.05 11.95
N LEU A 265 28.99 11.00 11.27
CA LEU A 265 29.62 10.48 10.05
C LEU A 265 29.69 11.55 8.96
N GLN A 266 30.91 11.92 8.55
CA GLN A 266 31.14 12.83 7.43
C GLN A 266 31.24 12.03 6.13
N ILE A 267 30.26 12.22 5.23
CA ILE A 267 30.15 11.51 3.96
C ILE A 267 29.55 12.45 2.91
N GLU A 268 30.14 12.49 1.71
CA GLU A 268 29.60 13.29 0.61
C GLU A 268 28.31 12.67 0.05
N PRO A 269 27.32 13.45 -0.43
CA PRO A 269 26.05 12.89 -0.93
C PRO A 269 26.20 11.90 -2.10
N ALA A 270 27.30 11.97 -2.87
CA ALA A 270 27.62 10.99 -3.91
C ALA A 270 28.10 9.66 -3.30
N ASP A 271 29.14 9.70 -2.45
CA ASP A 271 29.63 8.55 -1.67
C ASP A 271 28.52 7.90 -0.85
N ALA A 272 27.56 8.68 -0.31
CA ALA A 272 26.39 8.16 0.40
C ALA A 272 25.43 7.38 -0.51
N ARG A 273 25.16 7.84 -1.73
CA ARG A 273 24.33 7.12 -2.70
C ARG A 273 25.01 5.84 -3.17
N GLU A 274 26.31 5.88 -3.45
CA GLU A 274 27.06 4.69 -3.90
C GLU A 274 27.23 3.66 -2.77
N ALA A 275 27.41 4.09 -1.52
CA ALA A 275 27.36 3.19 -0.36
C ALA A 275 25.99 2.50 -0.22
N VAL A 276 24.87 3.20 -0.46
CA VAL A 276 23.53 2.58 -0.52
C VAL A 276 23.40 1.63 -1.71
N ARG A 277 23.87 1.99 -2.91
CA ARG A 277 23.87 1.13 -4.10
C ARG A 277 24.62 -0.18 -3.85
N TYR A 278 25.83 -0.09 -3.30
CA TYR A 278 26.64 -1.24 -2.95
C TYR A 278 25.95 -2.12 -1.89
N LEU A 279 25.55 -1.54 -0.74
CA LEU A 279 25.03 -2.30 0.40
C LEU A 279 23.65 -2.91 0.11
N ALA A 280 22.76 -2.20 -0.57
CA ALA A 280 21.46 -2.75 -0.96
C ALA A 280 21.55 -3.82 -2.06
N THR A 281 22.68 -3.89 -2.79
CA THR A 281 22.93 -4.95 -3.78
C THR A 281 23.57 -6.18 -3.15
N HIS A 282 24.62 -6.01 -2.33
CA HIS A 282 25.40 -7.13 -1.77
C HIS A 282 24.88 -7.61 -0.40
N HIS A 283 24.16 -6.75 0.33
CA HIS A 283 23.50 -7.03 1.61
C HIS A 283 22.00 -6.71 1.48
N GLY A 284 21.42 -7.08 0.34
CA GLY A 284 20.01 -6.86 0.00
C GLY A 284 19.08 -7.99 0.45
N LEU A 285 17.81 -7.90 0.06
CA LEU A 285 16.80 -8.95 0.26
C LEU A 285 16.53 -9.68 -1.05
N ALA A 286 16.20 -10.98 -1.00
CA ALA A 286 15.60 -11.68 -2.13
C ALA A 286 14.16 -11.18 -2.40
N PRO A 287 13.59 -11.36 -3.61
CA PRO A 287 12.25 -10.90 -3.95
C PRO A 287 11.16 -11.39 -2.97
N GLU A 288 11.26 -12.63 -2.51
CA GLU A 288 10.33 -13.25 -1.55
C GLU A 288 10.45 -12.61 -0.17
N GLU A 289 11.67 -12.26 0.24
CA GLU A 289 11.97 -11.67 1.55
C GLU A 289 11.45 -10.24 1.69
N ALA A 290 11.53 -9.46 0.61
CA ALA A 290 11.06 -8.07 0.57
C ALA A 290 9.53 -7.98 0.43
N ARG A 291 8.86 -8.98 -0.16
CA ARG A 291 7.42 -8.93 -0.47
C ARG A 291 6.55 -8.73 0.76
N LEU A 292 6.92 -9.33 1.90
CA LEU A 292 6.18 -9.23 3.16
C LEU A 292 6.16 -7.81 3.75
N GLY A 293 7.17 -6.99 3.48
CA GLY A 293 7.27 -5.61 3.96
C GLY A 293 7.17 -4.55 2.85
N ALA A 294 6.81 -4.93 1.62
CA ALA A 294 6.80 -4.03 0.45
C ALA A 294 5.99 -2.75 0.68
N PHE A 295 4.89 -2.84 1.43
CA PHE A 295 4.00 -1.73 1.76
C PHE A 295 4.71 -0.55 2.47
N GLU A 296 5.74 -0.79 3.30
CA GLU A 296 6.52 0.26 3.99
C GLU A 296 7.32 1.10 2.98
N VAL A 297 7.86 0.48 1.93
CA VAL A 297 8.69 1.17 0.93
C VAL A 297 7.85 1.74 -0.20
N GLU A 298 6.75 1.09 -0.57
CA GLU A 298 5.70 1.63 -1.46
C GLU A 298 4.85 2.75 -0.81
N ARG A 299 5.12 3.05 0.46
CA ARG A 299 4.44 4.08 1.27
C ARG A 299 2.91 3.90 1.33
N ARG A 300 2.45 2.65 1.40
CA ARG A 300 1.03 2.36 1.59
C ARG A 300 0.65 2.60 3.06
N ASN A 301 -0.25 3.54 3.30
CA ASN A 301 -0.91 3.68 4.59
C ASN A 301 -1.98 2.57 4.71
N ILE A 302 -1.65 1.49 5.42
CA ILE A 302 -2.53 0.32 5.65
C ILE A 302 -2.44 -0.12 7.11
N ASP A 303 -3.55 -0.67 7.63
CA ASP A 303 -3.55 -1.36 8.92
C ASP A 303 -2.96 -2.77 8.75
N PHE A 304 -1.66 -2.91 9.02
CA PHE A 304 -0.94 -4.17 8.87
C PHE A 304 -0.77 -4.89 10.21
N PHE A 305 -1.28 -6.11 10.27
CA PHE A 305 -1.11 -7.01 11.42
C PHE A 305 -0.23 -8.22 11.07
N TYR A 306 0.92 -8.34 11.73
CA TYR A 306 1.80 -9.50 11.61
C TYR A 306 1.22 -10.71 12.37
N GLN A 307 0.38 -11.49 11.68
CA GLN A 307 -0.36 -12.61 12.27
C GLN A 307 0.53 -13.79 12.74
N ALA A 308 1.76 -13.91 12.24
CA ALA A 308 2.64 -15.05 12.53
C ALA A 308 3.25 -15.01 13.95
N ASP A 309 3.35 -13.84 14.58
CA ASP A 309 3.47 -13.72 16.04
C ASP A 309 2.81 -12.41 16.54
N PRO A 310 1.63 -12.52 17.19
CA PRO A 310 0.97 -11.38 17.83
C PRO A 310 1.78 -10.69 18.94
N GLU A 311 2.68 -11.38 19.67
CA GLU A 311 3.48 -10.72 20.72
C GLU A 311 4.56 -9.83 20.10
N THR A 312 5.26 -10.29 19.06
CA THR A 312 6.17 -9.46 18.26
C THR A 312 5.42 -8.29 17.60
N GLN A 313 4.22 -8.50 17.05
CA GLN A 313 3.37 -7.42 16.52
C GLN A 313 3.11 -6.34 17.59
N GLU A 314 2.60 -6.71 18.76
CA GLU A 314 2.31 -5.74 19.83
C GLU A 314 3.59 -5.13 20.43
N THR A 315 4.71 -5.86 20.46
CA THR A 315 5.98 -5.37 21.02
C THR A 315 6.70 -4.39 20.08
N CYS A 316 6.68 -4.64 18.78
CA CYS A 316 7.50 -3.90 17.81
C CYS A 316 6.75 -2.83 17.00
N ASN A 317 5.42 -2.93 16.84
CA ASN A 317 4.66 -2.00 15.99
C ASN A 317 4.26 -0.66 16.67
N ARG A 318 4.47 -0.50 17.99
CA ARG A 318 3.96 0.67 18.76
C ARG A 318 4.57 2.03 18.40
N CYS A 319 5.63 2.07 17.58
CA CYS A 319 6.37 3.30 17.26
C CYS A 319 6.68 3.50 15.77
N HIS A 320 6.64 2.43 14.98
CA HIS A 320 6.79 2.42 13.51
C HIS A 320 6.22 1.10 12.98
N SER A 321 5.95 1.02 11.68
CA SER A 321 5.39 -0.17 11.04
C SER A 321 6.20 -1.45 11.30
N MET A 322 5.53 -2.60 11.30
CA MET A 322 6.20 -3.90 11.18
C MET A 322 6.89 -4.10 9.84
N GLY A 323 6.46 -3.45 8.75
CA GLY A 323 7.11 -3.55 7.44
C GLY A 323 8.60 -3.16 7.49
N ARG A 324 8.96 -2.23 8.36
CA ARG A 324 10.35 -1.85 8.66
C ARG A 324 11.18 -2.97 9.33
N VAL A 325 10.53 -3.86 10.07
CA VAL A 325 11.13 -5.04 10.71
C VAL A 325 11.19 -6.21 9.73
N LEU A 326 10.10 -6.46 8.99
CA LEU A 326 9.99 -7.52 7.99
C LEU A 326 11.00 -7.38 6.83
N ASN A 327 11.35 -6.13 6.46
CA ASN A 327 12.38 -5.82 5.47
C ASN A 327 13.82 -5.87 6.05
N GLN A 328 14.09 -6.69 7.06
CA GLN A 328 15.43 -6.91 7.61
C GLN A 328 15.71 -8.41 7.82
N ARG A 329 16.98 -8.79 7.71
CA ARG A 329 17.51 -10.13 7.99
C ARG A 329 18.80 -9.97 8.80
N ARG A 330 18.93 -10.68 9.92
CA ARG A 330 19.99 -10.42 10.93
C ARG A 330 20.40 -11.70 11.65
N THR A 331 21.60 -11.73 12.22
CA THR A 331 21.94 -12.74 13.25
C THR A 331 21.14 -12.49 14.53
N LEU A 332 21.06 -13.49 15.41
CA LEU A 332 20.49 -13.34 16.75
C LEU A 332 21.17 -12.20 17.54
N GLU A 333 22.50 -12.09 17.44
CA GLU A 333 23.25 -10.99 18.06
C GLU A 333 22.87 -9.64 17.46
N GLU A 334 22.72 -9.53 16.14
CA GLU A 334 22.30 -8.28 15.50
C GLU A 334 20.87 -7.85 15.85
N TRP A 335 19.96 -8.80 16.10
CA TRP A 335 18.63 -8.50 16.67
C TRP A 335 18.74 -8.01 18.13
N GLY A 336 19.54 -8.66 18.97
CA GLY A 336 19.77 -8.22 20.35
C GLY A 336 20.45 -6.84 20.45
N LEU A 337 21.45 -6.58 19.60
CA LEU A 337 22.11 -5.29 19.51
C LEU A 337 21.20 -4.20 18.90
N LEU A 338 20.22 -4.57 18.07
CA LEU A 338 19.19 -3.63 17.61
C LEU A 338 18.26 -3.21 18.75
N THR A 339 17.83 -4.13 19.64
CA THR A 339 16.97 -3.77 20.78
C THR A 339 17.74 -3.04 21.87
N ALA A 340 19.03 -3.37 22.09
CA ALA A 340 19.94 -2.57 22.90
C ALA A 340 20.09 -1.12 22.38
N MET A 341 20.21 -0.93 21.06
CA MET A 341 20.20 0.41 20.44
C MET A 341 18.87 1.15 20.69
N HIS A 342 17.72 0.45 20.62
CA HIS A 342 16.43 1.06 20.93
C HIS A 342 16.32 1.48 22.40
N ARG A 343 16.76 0.65 23.35
CA ARG A 343 16.84 1.01 24.79
C ARG A 343 17.77 2.21 25.02
N GLY A 344 18.94 2.24 24.38
CA GLY A 344 19.93 3.31 24.51
C GLY A 344 19.49 4.66 23.94
N TYR A 345 18.87 4.67 22.76
CA TYR A 345 18.37 5.91 22.12
C TYR A 345 16.98 6.33 22.64
N TYR A 346 16.16 5.40 23.12
CA TYR A 346 14.82 5.65 23.63
C TYR A 346 14.60 4.96 24.98
N PRO A 347 15.12 5.49 26.10
CA PRO A 347 15.05 4.85 27.43
C PRO A 347 13.64 4.60 27.98
N PHE A 348 12.59 5.15 27.35
CA PHE A 348 11.19 4.87 27.68
C PHE A 348 10.61 3.64 26.94
N ALA A 349 11.34 3.03 26.00
CA ALA A 349 10.88 1.88 25.22
C ALA A 349 10.48 0.68 26.09
N ASP A 350 11.15 0.46 27.22
CA ASP A 350 10.78 -0.57 28.20
C ASP A 350 9.39 -0.34 28.80
N PHE A 351 9.16 0.84 29.38
CA PHE A 351 7.85 1.22 29.95
C PHE A 351 6.72 1.29 28.90
N GLN A 352 7.05 1.63 27.65
CA GLN A 352 6.07 1.78 26.56
C GLN A 352 5.72 0.44 25.89
N SER A 353 6.68 -0.49 25.77
CA SER A 353 6.53 -1.74 25.03
C SER A 353 7.37 -2.90 25.59
N PHE A 354 8.69 -2.77 25.67
CA PHE A 354 9.59 -3.93 25.74
C PHE A 354 9.51 -4.77 27.04
N THR A 355 9.21 -4.15 28.20
CA THR A 355 9.00 -4.87 29.47
C THR A 355 7.53 -5.04 29.82
N ARG A 356 6.63 -4.61 28.94
CA ARG A 356 5.19 -4.72 29.17
C ARG A 356 4.76 -6.13 28.78
N ASN A 357 4.80 -7.04 29.75
CA ASN A 357 4.11 -8.32 29.62
C ASN A 357 2.67 -8.05 29.19
N VAL A 358 2.28 -8.61 28.04
CA VAL A 358 0.87 -8.81 27.72
C VAL A 358 0.32 -9.75 28.81
N ASP A 359 -0.88 -9.49 29.32
CA ASP A 359 -1.46 -10.26 30.43
C ASP A 359 -1.96 -11.65 29.97
N SER A 360 -1.02 -12.50 29.54
CA SER A 360 -1.20 -13.95 29.38
C SER A 360 -1.51 -14.63 30.72
N ARG A 361 -1.26 -13.95 31.84
CA ARG A 361 -1.86 -14.24 33.15
C ARG A 361 -3.30 -13.71 33.22
N GLY A 362 -4.21 -14.42 32.56
CA GLY A 362 -5.59 -14.46 33.04
C GLY A 362 -5.61 -14.93 34.51
N GLU A 363 -6.51 -14.36 35.32
CA GLU A 363 -6.63 -14.69 36.76
C GLU A 363 -6.97 -16.18 36.96
N GLY A 364 -5.94 -17.01 37.21
CA GLY A 364 -6.10 -18.46 37.36
C GLY A 364 -4.99 -19.33 36.75
N ALA A 365 -3.97 -18.75 36.11
CA ALA A 365 -2.77 -19.49 35.69
C ALA A 365 -1.92 -19.89 36.91
N ASP A 366 -2.23 -21.06 37.50
CA ASP A 366 -1.49 -21.65 38.62
C ASP A 366 -0.05 -22.01 38.21
N GLY A 367 0.90 -21.89 39.15
CA GLY A 367 2.33 -21.85 38.84
C GLY A 367 2.94 -23.22 38.53
N GLY A 368 3.27 -23.47 37.27
CA GLY A 368 4.21 -24.52 36.86
C GLY A 368 5.63 -23.97 36.65
N ASP A 369 6.65 -24.82 36.81
CA ASP A 369 8.07 -24.44 36.72
C ASP A 369 8.53 -24.03 35.29
N ASP A 370 7.71 -24.27 34.25
CA ASP A 370 7.99 -23.94 32.84
C ASP A 370 7.53 -22.51 32.44
N ALA A 371 7.57 -21.55 33.36
CA ALA A 371 7.21 -20.15 33.07
C ALA A 371 8.36 -19.41 32.38
N ASP A 372 8.17 -18.98 31.13
CA ASP A 372 9.18 -18.21 30.38
C ASP A 372 9.41 -16.82 31.00
N GLU A 373 10.48 -16.67 31.78
CA GLU A 373 10.84 -15.45 32.51
C GLU A 373 11.31 -14.29 31.61
N ARG A 374 11.48 -14.50 30.29
CA ARG A 374 11.91 -13.46 29.35
C ARG A 374 10.94 -12.27 29.33
N THR A 375 11.47 -11.09 29.03
CA THR A 375 10.64 -9.93 28.67
C THR A 375 10.01 -10.10 27.28
N ALA A 376 8.95 -9.36 26.99
CA ALA A 376 8.27 -9.41 25.68
C ALA A 376 9.23 -9.14 24.51
N VAL A 377 10.20 -8.22 24.68
CA VAL A 377 11.23 -7.97 23.66
C VAL A 377 12.25 -9.11 23.51
N GLU A 378 12.51 -9.91 24.54
CA GLU A 378 13.41 -11.06 24.47
C GLU A 378 12.76 -12.29 23.83
N ARG A 379 11.44 -12.47 24.01
CA ARG A 379 10.64 -13.38 23.18
C ARG A 379 10.60 -12.92 21.72
N ALA A 380 10.31 -11.65 21.47
CA ALA A 380 10.29 -11.08 20.13
C ALA A 380 11.66 -11.18 19.41
N VAL A 381 12.79 -10.95 20.11
CA VAL A 381 14.14 -11.14 19.53
C VAL A 381 14.41 -12.59 19.14
N ALA A 382 13.97 -13.56 19.96
CA ALA A 382 14.11 -14.98 19.61
C ALA A 382 13.28 -15.33 18.36
N HIS A 383 12.02 -14.90 18.31
CA HIS A 383 11.14 -15.09 17.14
C HIS A 383 11.70 -14.41 15.88
N LEU A 384 12.14 -13.15 15.97
CA LEU A 384 12.72 -12.42 14.83
C LEU A 384 14.02 -13.04 14.33
N ALA A 385 14.83 -13.66 15.20
CA ALA A 385 16.04 -14.37 14.79
C ALA A 385 15.75 -15.70 14.08
N GLU A 386 14.65 -16.39 14.42
CA GLU A 386 14.21 -17.63 13.77
C GLU A 386 13.45 -17.35 12.46
N ALA A 387 12.56 -16.36 12.45
CA ALA A 387 11.74 -16.00 11.29
C ALA A 387 12.49 -15.16 10.25
N PHE A 388 13.48 -14.36 10.67
CA PHE A 388 14.24 -13.43 9.81
C PHE A 388 15.76 -13.53 10.03
N PRO A 389 16.36 -14.74 9.92
CA PRO A 389 17.80 -14.96 10.06
C PRO A 389 18.58 -14.29 8.92
N LEU A 390 19.87 -14.04 9.14
CA LEU A 390 20.76 -13.45 8.14
C LEU A 390 20.86 -14.30 6.86
N ASP A 391 21.05 -15.61 7.04
CA ASP A 391 21.16 -16.58 5.96
C ASP A 391 19.80 -17.24 5.69
N THR A 392 19.36 -17.19 4.43
CA THR A 392 18.09 -17.78 3.97
C THR A 392 18.28 -18.49 2.64
N THR A 393 17.48 -19.51 2.36
CA THR A 393 17.56 -20.25 1.08
C THR A 393 17.22 -19.38 -0.12
N GLU A 394 16.32 -18.43 0.12
CA GLU A 394 15.84 -17.39 -0.77
C GLU A 394 17.01 -16.48 -1.18
N TRP A 395 17.75 -15.94 -0.20
CA TRP A 395 18.94 -15.12 -0.45
C TRP A 395 20.07 -15.91 -1.12
N THR A 396 20.36 -17.13 -0.66
CA THR A 396 21.36 -18.00 -1.31
C THR A 396 21.00 -18.29 -2.77
N SER A 397 19.73 -18.55 -3.07
CA SER A 397 19.27 -18.77 -4.46
C SER A 397 19.35 -17.49 -5.32
N TRP A 398 19.06 -16.33 -4.74
CA TRP A 398 18.97 -15.06 -5.47
C TRP A 398 20.36 -14.47 -5.74
N SER A 399 21.20 -14.36 -4.71
CA SER A 399 22.57 -13.82 -4.81
C SER A 399 23.42 -14.59 -5.81
N ALA A 400 23.36 -15.93 -5.80
CA ALA A 400 24.07 -16.79 -6.75
C ALA A 400 23.61 -16.65 -8.22
N ASN A 401 22.46 -16.00 -8.47
CA ASN A 401 21.90 -15.77 -9.81
C ASN A 401 21.81 -14.28 -10.18
N MET A 402 22.24 -13.38 -9.28
CA MET A 402 22.06 -11.94 -9.42
C MET A 402 22.87 -11.39 -10.60
N ARG A 403 22.22 -10.60 -11.43
CA ARG A 403 22.78 -9.96 -12.63
C ARG A 403 21.88 -8.79 -13.02
N THR A 404 22.46 -7.69 -13.49
CA THR A 404 21.71 -6.54 -14.03
C THR A 404 20.58 -7.01 -14.97
N PRO A 405 19.34 -6.54 -14.77
CA PRO A 405 18.23 -6.93 -15.62
C PRO A 405 18.25 -6.15 -16.94
N VAL A 406 17.99 -6.84 -18.05
CA VAL A 406 17.71 -6.18 -19.33
C VAL A 406 16.25 -5.76 -19.32
N LEU A 407 16.02 -4.45 -19.21
CA LEU A 407 14.69 -3.85 -19.04
C LEU A 407 14.26 -3.01 -20.25
N ASP A 408 15.19 -2.71 -21.16
CA ASP A 408 14.98 -1.97 -22.40
C ASP A 408 13.78 -2.45 -23.23
N GLY A 409 13.12 -1.49 -23.86
CA GLY A 409 11.94 -1.71 -24.70
C GLY A 409 10.65 -1.26 -24.02
N THR A 410 9.53 -1.72 -24.57
CA THR A 410 8.19 -1.27 -24.17
C THR A 410 7.55 -2.23 -23.18
N TRP A 411 6.90 -1.67 -22.18
CA TRP A 411 6.06 -2.34 -21.21
C TRP A 411 4.64 -1.77 -21.32
N ALA A 412 3.63 -2.64 -21.32
CA ALA A 412 2.23 -2.23 -21.28
C ALA A 412 1.85 -1.94 -19.82
N LEU A 413 1.26 -0.77 -19.59
CA LEU A 413 0.91 -0.26 -18.26
C LEU A 413 -0.57 -0.54 -17.97
N VAL A 414 -0.80 -1.17 -16.82
CA VAL A 414 -2.08 -1.17 -16.11
C VAL A 414 -1.85 -0.48 -14.76
N GLY A 415 -2.78 0.36 -14.34
CA GLY A 415 -2.75 0.90 -12.99
C GLY A 415 -4.10 1.40 -12.51
N HIS A 416 -4.11 1.92 -11.29
CA HIS A 416 -5.31 2.48 -10.65
C HIS A 416 -4.92 3.58 -9.67
N GLU A 417 -5.52 4.76 -9.81
CA GLU A 417 -5.36 5.88 -8.87
C GLU A 417 -6.68 6.06 -8.12
N ARG A 418 -6.63 5.94 -6.78
CA ARG A 418 -7.84 5.92 -5.93
C ARG A 418 -8.64 7.22 -6.10
N GLY A 419 -9.93 7.10 -6.42
CA GLY A 419 -10.83 8.22 -6.67
C GLY A 419 -10.71 8.86 -8.07
N GLN A 420 -9.74 8.42 -8.88
CA GLN A 420 -9.56 8.85 -10.28
C GLN A 420 -9.81 7.70 -11.28
N GLY A 421 -9.73 6.45 -10.80
CA GLY A 421 -10.06 5.22 -11.53
C GLY A 421 -8.85 4.51 -12.15
N PRO A 422 -9.10 3.54 -13.05
CA PRO A 422 -8.04 2.80 -13.72
C PRO A 422 -7.28 3.67 -14.72
N VAL A 423 -6.04 3.29 -15.01
CA VAL A 423 -5.20 3.85 -16.07
C VAL A 423 -4.62 2.75 -16.94
N TYR A 424 -4.55 3.01 -18.25
CA TYR A 424 -3.99 2.07 -19.23
C TYR A 424 -3.07 2.81 -20.20
N GLY A 425 -1.96 2.17 -20.60
CA GLY A 425 -1.01 2.79 -21.52
C GLY A 425 0.27 1.98 -21.73
N THR A 426 1.40 2.68 -21.91
CA THR A 426 2.74 2.09 -22.05
C THR A 426 3.81 2.88 -21.32
N LEU A 427 4.88 2.19 -20.92
CA LEU A 427 6.13 2.74 -20.42
C LEU A 427 7.28 2.17 -21.25
N THR A 428 8.09 3.02 -21.85
CA THR A 428 9.32 2.63 -22.55
C THR A 428 10.52 2.88 -21.64
N VAL A 429 11.39 1.87 -21.53
CA VAL A 429 12.66 1.92 -20.79
C VAL A 429 13.82 1.97 -21.80
N ALA A 430 14.84 2.77 -21.50
CA ALA A 430 16.16 2.68 -22.12
C ALA A 430 17.25 2.71 -21.03
N SER A 431 18.27 1.88 -21.15
CA SER A 431 19.45 1.88 -20.28
C SER A 431 20.65 2.55 -20.95
N ASP A 432 21.53 3.18 -20.16
CA ASP A 432 22.85 3.58 -20.66
C ASP A 432 23.77 2.35 -20.69
N PRO A 433 24.38 1.95 -21.83
CA PRO A 433 25.30 0.82 -21.90
C PRO A 433 26.54 0.93 -21.00
N SER A 434 26.88 2.13 -20.50
CA SER A 434 27.94 2.39 -19.54
C SER A 434 27.47 2.41 -18.07
N ALA A 435 26.16 2.49 -17.83
CA ALA A 435 25.55 2.48 -16.50
C ALA A 435 24.21 1.69 -16.51
N PRO A 436 24.22 0.37 -16.77
CA PRO A 436 23.02 -0.37 -17.18
C PRO A 436 21.98 -0.67 -16.07
N ASP A 437 22.25 -0.31 -14.81
CA ASP A 437 21.20 -0.27 -13.77
C ASP A 437 20.50 1.11 -13.67
N GLU A 438 20.94 2.08 -14.48
CA GLU A 438 20.40 3.45 -14.57
C GLU A 438 19.59 3.58 -15.86
N LEU A 439 18.35 4.04 -15.73
CA LEU A 439 17.30 3.89 -16.74
C LEU A 439 16.61 5.22 -17.03
N ASP A 440 16.54 5.62 -18.29
CA ASP A 440 15.60 6.63 -18.77
C ASP A 440 14.21 6.01 -18.98
N THR A 441 13.15 6.73 -18.62
CA THR A 441 11.77 6.29 -18.86
C THR A 441 10.90 7.33 -19.57
N ARG A 442 10.04 6.82 -20.46
CA ARG A 442 9.00 7.60 -21.13
C ARG A 442 7.67 6.85 -21.08
N THR A 443 6.67 7.46 -20.48
CA THR A 443 5.34 6.86 -20.25
C THR A 443 4.27 7.65 -21.02
N SER A 444 3.28 6.95 -21.59
CA SER A 444 2.00 7.55 -21.98
C SER A 444 0.84 6.67 -21.51
N TYR A 445 -0.19 7.26 -20.89
CA TYR A 445 -1.39 6.53 -20.45
C TYR A 445 -2.63 7.41 -20.42
N ARG A 446 -3.81 6.79 -20.41
CA ARG A 446 -5.12 7.46 -20.32
C ARG A 446 -5.88 7.05 -19.06
N TYR A 447 -6.60 7.99 -18.46
CA TYR A 447 -7.73 7.75 -17.55
C TYR A 447 -9.01 7.71 -18.40
N PRO A 448 -9.54 6.53 -18.78
CA PRO A 448 -10.72 6.44 -19.63
C PRO A 448 -12.00 6.93 -18.92
N SER A 449 -11.99 7.00 -17.59
CA SER A 449 -13.03 7.58 -16.73
C SER A 449 -13.24 9.08 -16.96
N ARG A 450 -12.19 9.81 -17.36
CA ARG A 450 -12.19 11.29 -17.47
C ARG A 450 -11.74 11.81 -18.84
N ASP A 451 -11.48 10.88 -19.77
CA ASP A 451 -10.83 11.10 -21.07
C ASP A 451 -9.54 11.95 -21.01
N VAL A 452 -8.73 11.75 -19.97
CA VAL A 452 -7.46 12.47 -19.77
C VAL A 452 -6.27 11.59 -20.16
N GLU A 453 -5.50 12.03 -21.15
CA GLU A 453 -4.22 11.42 -21.52
C GLU A 453 -3.04 12.16 -20.87
N VAL A 454 -2.04 11.39 -20.41
CA VAL A 454 -0.88 11.87 -19.64
C VAL A 454 0.40 11.29 -20.22
N THR A 455 1.37 12.15 -20.51
CA THR A 455 2.74 11.74 -20.88
C THR A 455 3.72 12.13 -19.78
N ARG A 456 4.58 11.20 -19.37
CA ARG A 456 5.53 11.39 -18.26
C ARG A 456 6.96 11.04 -18.70
N THR A 457 7.95 11.73 -18.16
CA THR A 457 9.37 11.46 -18.35
C THR A 457 10.03 11.23 -17.01
N GLY A 458 10.96 10.27 -16.92
CA GLY A 458 11.58 9.91 -15.66
C GLY A 458 12.92 9.22 -15.80
N GLU A 459 13.47 8.91 -14.63
CA GLU A 459 14.75 8.23 -14.42
C GLU A 459 14.54 7.16 -13.34
N ALA A 460 15.23 6.02 -13.42
CA ALA A 460 15.18 4.99 -12.39
C ALA A 460 16.51 4.26 -12.16
N LEU A 461 16.63 3.68 -10.96
CA LEU A 461 17.74 2.84 -10.51
C LEU A 461 17.22 1.45 -10.12
N ILE A 462 17.97 0.39 -10.48
CA ILE A 462 17.72 -0.97 -10.00
C ILE A 462 18.70 -1.33 -8.87
N TYR A 463 18.16 -1.71 -7.71
CA TYR A 463 18.93 -2.29 -6.60
C TYR A 463 18.71 -3.80 -6.52
N THR A 464 19.73 -4.55 -6.07
CA THR A 464 19.66 -6.01 -5.85
C THR A 464 19.24 -6.83 -7.09
N GLY A 465 19.28 -6.24 -8.29
CA GLY A 465 18.84 -6.86 -9.55
C GLY A 465 17.32 -6.91 -9.79
N TYR A 466 16.48 -6.33 -8.92
CA TYR A 466 15.01 -6.32 -9.09
C TYR A 466 14.25 -5.15 -8.43
N GLN A 467 14.84 -4.44 -7.46
CA GLN A 467 14.16 -3.36 -6.74
C GLN A 467 14.27 -2.05 -7.51
N TRP A 468 13.21 -1.68 -8.23
CA TRP A 468 13.10 -0.43 -8.97
C TRP A 468 12.86 0.74 -8.01
N ARG A 469 13.64 1.82 -8.18
CA ARG A 469 13.43 3.11 -7.53
C ARG A 469 13.54 4.21 -8.58
N GLY A 470 12.40 4.80 -8.94
CA GLY A 470 12.30 5.80 -9.99
C GLY A 470 11.81 7.16 -9.50
N ARG A 471 11.94 8.15 -10.38
CA ARG A 471 11.36 9.48 -10.25
C ARG A 471 10.89 9.96 -11.62
N SER A 472 9.73 10.60 -11.68
CA SER A 472 9.14 10.98 -12.96
C SER A 472 8.18 12.16 -12.84
N THR A 473 8.14 12.99 -13.90
CA THR A 473 7.42 14.27 -13.92
C THR A 473 6.56 14.39 -15.18
N SER A 474 5.57 15.29 -15.14
CA SER A 474 4.65 15.56 -16.26
C SER A 474 3.99 16.93 -16.10
N PRO A 475 3.82 17.71 -17.18
CA PRO A 475 3.07 18.97 -17.13
C PRO A 475 1.64 18.76 -16.60
N GLY A 476 1.21 19.61 -15.67
CA GLY A 476 -0.15 19.58 -15.09
C GLY A 476 -0.48 18.37 -14.22
N GLN A 477 0.49 17.49 -13.95
CA GLN A 477 0.35 16.32 -13.08
C GLN A 477 1.37 16.37 -11.95
N PHE A 478 1.26 15.48 -10.97
CA PHE A 478 2.19 15.44 -9.86
C PHE A 478 3.57 14.87 -10.25
N GLU A 479 4.60 15.31 -9.52
CA GLU A 479 5.91 14.65 -9.51
C GLU A 479 5.81 13.37 -8.69
N ALA A 480 6.20 12.24 -9.29
CA ALA A 480 6.06 10.92 -8.70
C ALA A 480 7.42 10.37 -8.27
N ARG A 481 7.43 9.73 -7.10
CA ARG A 481 8.42 8.72 -6.70
C ARG A 481 7.87 7.37 -7.11
N GLU A 482 8.71 6.48 -7.60
CA GLU A 482 8.30 5.16 -8.06
C GLU A 482 9.01 4.09 -7.23
N VAL A 483 8.24 3.21 -6.60
CA VAL A 483 8.78 2.05 -5.87
C VAL A 483 8.10 0.82 -6.42
N MET A 484 8.87 -0.01 -7.12
CA MET A 484 8.37 -1.19 -7.80
C MET A 484 9.36 -2.35 -7.70
N PHE A 485 8.90 -3.55 -8.07
CA PHE A 485 9.64 -4.79 -7.99
C PHE A 485 9.49 -5.58 -9.28
N LEU A 486 10.63 -5.95 -9.88
CA LEU A 486 10.70 -6.83 -11.03
C LEU A 486 10.50 -8.30 -10.61
N SER A 487 9.68 -9.02 -11.36
CA SER A 487 9.47 -10.47 -11.28
C SER A 487 10.76 -11.29 -11.54
N ARG A 488 10.81 -12.54 -11.05
CA ARG A 488 11.97 -13.43 -11.27
C ARG A 488 12.15 -13.84 -12.73
N ASP A 489 11.05 -13.99 -13.48
CA ASP A 489 11.06 -14.25 -14.93
C ASP A 489 11.40 -13.00 -15.77
N ARG A 490 11.19 -11.80 -15.20
CA ARG A 490 11.45 -10.48 -15.78
C ARG A 490 10.41 -10.03 -16.81
N GLU A 491 9.18 -10.57 -16.72
CA GLU A 491 8.07 -10.25 -17.62
C GLU A 491 7.04 -9.28 -16.99
N GLU A 492 7.03 -9.14 -15.66
CA GLU A 492 6.17 -8.20 -14.93
C GLU A 492 6.96 -7.32 -13.93
N ILE A 493 6.55 -6.05 -13.77
CA ILE A 493 7.03 -5.12 -12.72
C ILE A 493 5.80 -4.60 -11.97
N THR A 494 5.75 -4.76 -10.65
CA THR A 494 4.61 -4.35 -9.81
C THR A 494 5.02 -3.38 -8.71
N GLY A 495 4.20 -2.37 -8.40
CA GLY A 495 4.39 -1.54 -7.21
C GLY A 495 3.50 -0.28 -7.20
N ARG A 496 4.05 0.84 -6.73
CA ARG A 496 3.32 2.11 -6.58
C ARG A 496 4.12 3.32 -7.03
N TRP A 497 3.45 4.26 -7.68
CA TRP A 497 3.94 5.62 -7.94
C TRP A 497 3.23 6.57 -6.98
N PHE A 498 3.95 7.45 -6.28
CA PHE A 498 3.36 8.25 -5.20
C PHE A 498 3.95 9.65 -5.01
N THR A 499 3.22 10.48 -4.28
CA THR A 499 3.54 11.87 -3.98
C THR A 499 2.78 12.36 -2.74
N GLY A 500 3.07 13.59 -2.29
CA GLY A 500 2.36 14.27 -1.21
C GLY A 500 3.24 14.66 -0.03
N GLY A 501 2.63 15.12 1.06
CA GLY A 501 3.36 15.42 2.30
C GLY A 501 3.78 14.16 3.06
N TYR A 502 3.00 13.10 2.87
CA TYR A 502 3.05 11.83 3.58
C TYR A 502 3.09 10.61 2.64
N ASP A 503 3.22 10.85 1.32
CA ASP A 503 3.16 9.86 0.22
C ASP A 503 1.77 9.24 0.02
N GLU A 504 0.73 9.99 0.39
CA GLU A 504 -0.68 9.60 0.42
C GLU A 504 -1.29 9.40 -0.98
N ARG A 505 -0.98 10.29 -1.94
CA ARG A 505 -1.52 10.21 -3.30
C ARG A 505 -0.65 9.28 -4.14
N GLY A 506 -1.27 8.39 -4.91
CA GLY A 506 -0.50 7.53 -5.81
C GLY A 506 -1.33 6.65 -6.74
N ILE A 507 -0.64 6.11 -7.74
CA ILE A 507 -1.13 5.12 -8.68
C ILE A 507 -0.52 3.77 -8.31
N ASP A 508 -1.34 2.75 -8.13
CA ASP A 508 -0.85 1.36 -8.08
C ASP A 508 -0.63 0.88 -9.51
N VAL A 509 0.53 0.28 -9.78
CA VAL A 509 1.02 0.04 -11.15
C VAL A 509 1.49 -1.39 -11.34
N THR A 510 1.07 -1.98 -12.46
CA THR A 510 1.59 -3.23 -13.02
C THR A 510 2.03 -2.97 -14.46
N LEU A 511 3.30 -3.23 -14.76
CA LEU A 511 3.87 -3.15 -16.09
C LEU A 511 4.14 -4.57 -16.60
N ARG A 512 3.72 -4.89 -17.82
CA ARG A 512 4.00 -6.19 -18.48
C ARG A 512 4.85 -6.00 -19.73
N ARG A 513 5.87 -6.83 -19.92
CA ARG A 513 6.77 -6.74 -21.09
C ARG A 513 5.97 -6.92 -22.39
N VAL A 514 6.21 -6.06 -23.37
CA VAL A 514 5.60 -6.18 -24.70
C VAL A 514 6.52 -7.00 -25.61
N GLY A 515 6.06 -8.19 -26.00
CA GLY A 515 6.70 -9.07 -26.98
C GLY A 515 6.29 -8.75 -28.42
N SER A 516 6.18 -9.78 -29.26
CA SER A 516 5.55 -9.70 -30.60
C SER A 516 4.04 -9.95 -30.57
N GLU A 517 3.56 -10.74 -29.61
CA GLU A 517 2.16 -11.14 -29.52
C GLU A 517 1.25 -9.97 -29.08
N PRO A 518 -0.04 -10.00 -29.43
CA PRO A 518 -1.03 -9.11 -28.84
C PRO A 518 -1.14 -9.32 -27.33
N LEU A 519 -1.28 -8.23 -26.59
CA LEU A 519 -1.51 -8.20 -25.15
C LEU A 519 -2.72 -7.32 -24.87
N ILE A 520 -3.69 -7.82 -24.11
CA ILE A 520 -4.86 -7.05 -23.67
C ILE A 520 -4.60 -6.59 -22.23
N THR A 521 -4.65 -5.28 -21.98
CA THR A 521 -4.40 -4.69 -20.66
C THR A 521 -5.67 -4.30 -19.93
N GLY A 522 -6.76 -4.03 -20.64
CA GLY A 522 -8.03 -3.70 -20.02
C GLY A 522 -9.13 -3.31 -21.00
N VAL A 523 -10.31 -3.09 -20.43
CA VAL A 523 -11.45 -2.42 -21.08
C VAL A 523 -12.03 -1.37 -20.13
N TYR A 524 -12.80 -0.43 -20.68
CA TYR A 524 -13.55 0.56 -19.91
C TYR A 524 -14.87 0.97 -20.59
N PRO A 525 -16.01 1.01 -19.88
CA PRO A 525 -16.21 0.50 -18.52
C PRO A 525 -15.97 -1.03 -18.45
N ARG A 526 -15.71 -1.54 -17.24
CA ARG A 526 -15.60 -2.99 -16.98
C ARG A 526 -16.93 -3.65 -16.65
N SER A 527 -18.02 -2.89 -16.60
CA SER A 527 -19.36 -3.36 -16.28
C SER A 527 -20.37 -2.79 -17.28
N VAL A 528 -21.37 -3.61 -17.64
CA VAL A 528 -22.47 -3.22 -18.54
C VAL A 528 -23.80 -3.78 -18.00
N PRO A 529 -24.90 -3.02 -18.04
CA PRO A 529 -26.19 -3.57 -17.69
C PRO A 529 -26.65 -4.61 -18.72
N SER A 530 -27.31 -5.67 -18.26
CA SER A 530 -28.22 -6.44 -19.11
C SER A 530 -29.27 -5.50 -19.70
N ARG A 531 -29.75 -5.78 -20.92
CA ARG A 531 -30.79 -4.98 -21.61
C ARG A 531 -30.42 -3.52 -21.92
N ALA A 532 -29.17 -3.08 -21.71
CA ALA A 532 -28.69 -1.75 -22.10
C ALA A 532 -28.84 -1.46 -23.61
N GLY A 533 -28.90 -2.50 -24.45
CA GLY A 533 -28.92 -2.37 -25.90
C GLY A 533 -27.51 -2.10 -26.42
N ASP A 534 -27.33 -1.02 -27.18
CA ASP A 534 -26.03 -0.65 -27.74
C ASP A 534 -25.23 0.21 -26.75
N VAL A 535 -24.04 -0.26 -26.38
CA VAL A 535 -23.08 0.41 -25.49
C VAL A 535 -21.73 0.61 -26.19
N THR A 536 -20.88 1.48 -25.63
CA THR A 536 -19.52 1.72 -26.12
C THR A 536 -18.49 1.29 -25.08
N LEU A 537 -17.51 0.48 -25.47
CA LEU A 537 -16.37 0.09 -24.64
C LEU A 537 -15.06 0.58 -25.28
N GLN A 538 -14.16 1.15 -24.48
CA GLN A 538 -12.76 1.37 -24.88
C GLN A 538 -11.95 0.11 -24.57
N LEU A 539 -11.22 -0.40 -25.55
CA LEU A 539 -10.26 -1.51 -25.45
C LEU A 539 -8.84 -0.94 -25.28
N PHE A 540 -8.04 -1.56 -24.42
CA PHE A 540 -6.63 -1.22 -24.20
C PHE A 540 -5.72 -2.45 -24.29
N GLY A 541 -4.51 -2.24 -24.80
CA GLY A 541 -3.52 -3.31 -24.96
C GLY A 541 -2.17 -2.84 -25.49
N ALA A 542 -1.43 -3.79 -26.05
CA ALA A 542 -0.24 -3.58 -26.88
C ALA A 542 -0.24 -4.62 -28.02
N ASN A 543 0.35 -4.29 -29.16
CA ASN A 543 0.33 -5.10 -30.39
C ASN A 543 -1.08 -5.58 -30.80
N LEU A 544 -2.13 -4.79 -30.55
CA LEU A 544 -3.48 -5.13 -31.01
C LEU A 544 -3.49 -5.28 -32.55
N PRO A 545 -4.17 -6.31 -33.11
CA PRO A 545 -4.16 -6.59 -34.54
C PRO A 545 -4.51 -5.40 -35.44
N GLN A 546 -3.95 -5.39 -36.66
CA GLN A 546 -4.18 -4.36 -37.66
C GLN A 546 -4.39 -5.01 -39.04
N PRO A 547 -5.61 -4.97 -39.62
CA PRO A 547 -6.85 -4.40 -39.07
C PRO A 547 -7.35 -5.14 -37.83
N LEU A 548 -8.18 -4.46 -37.03
CA LEU A 548 -8.93 -5.05 -35.92
C LEU A 548 -10.42 -5.13 -36.29
N ASP A 549 -10.82 -6.26 -36.87
CA ASP A 549 -12.20 -6.48 -37.29
C ASP A 549 -13.10 -6.86 -36.10
N ALA A 550 -14.35 -6.35 -36.07
CA ALA A 550 -15.31 -6.64 -34.99
C ALA A 550 -15.51 -8.14 -34.74
N ALA A 551 -15.54 -8.95 -35.81
CA ALA A 551 -15.68 -10.41 -35.74
C ALA A 551 -14.43 -11.16 -35.22
N SER A 552 -13.33 -10.45 -34.92
CA SER A 552 -12.13 -11.02 -34.29
C SER A 552 -12.07 -10.84 -32.77
N ILE A 553 -13.06 -10.14 -32.20
CA ILE A 553 -13.16 -9.80 -30.78
C ILE A 553 -14.34 -10.58 -30.17
N ASP A 554 -14.05 -11.54 -29.30
CA ASP A 554 -15.07 -12.28 -28.56
C ASP A 554 -15.18 -11.70 -27.14
N LEU A 555 -16.33 -11.08 -26.82
CA LEU A 555 -16.69 -10.59 -25.48
C LEU A 555 -17.55 -11.60 -24.69
N GLY A 556 -17.67 -12.83 -25.18
CA GLY A 556 -18.43 -13.89 -24.55
C GLY A 556 -19.96 -13.76 -24.69
N ALA A 557 -20.66 -14.81 -24.24
CA ALA A 557 -22.09 -14.98 -24.52
C ALA A 557 -22.97 -13.83 -24.00
N GLY A 558 -23.70 -13.17 -24.91
CA GLY A 558 -24.59 -12.05 -24.63
C GLY A 558 -24.01 -10.67 -24.94
N LEU A 559 -22.74 -10.58 -25.38
CA LEU A 559 -22.10 -9.34 -25.83
C LEU A 559 -21.64 -9.52 -27.28
N THR A 560 -22.07 -8.65 -28.19
CA THR A 560 -21.71 -8.72 -29.63
C THR A 560 -21.04 -7.42 -30.07
N VAL A 561 -19.77 -7.46 -30.47
CA VAL A 561 -19.11 -6.30 -31.08
C VAL A 561 -19.69 -6.08 -32.49
N THR A 562 -20.32 -4.92 -32.71
CA THR A 562 -20.97 -4.58 -33.98
C THR A 562 -20.10 -3.68 -34.87
N ALA A 563 -19.22 -2.87 -34.27
CA ALA A 563 -18.23 -2.07 -34.98
C ALA A 563 -16.98 -1.81 -34.12
N VAL A 564 -15.87 -1.54 -34.80
CA VAL A 564 -14.62 -1.05 -34.20
C VAL A 564 -14.28 0.29 -34.84
N SER A 565 -13.97 1.30 -34.02
CA SER A 565 -13.51 2.61 -34.45
C SER A 565 -12.18 2.96 -33.79
N GLU A 566 -11.42 3.85 -34.45
CA GLU A 566 -10.10 4.32 -34.00
C GLU A 566 -9.10 3.21 -33.61
N PRO A 567 -9.01 2.07 -34.34
CA PRO A 567 -8.11 0.99 -33.96
C PRO A 567 -6.65 1.41 -34.10
N SER A 568 -5.87 1.18 -33.05
CA SER A 568 -4.42 1.36 -32.99
C SER A 568 -3.76 0.10 -32.41
N ALA A 569 -2.43 0.06 -32.36
CA ALA A 569 -1.71 -1.03 -31.70
C ALA A 569 -1.90 -1.08 -30.17
N THR A 570 -2.45 -0.03 -29.56
CA THR A 570 -2.55 0.15 -28.09
C THR A 570 -3.98 0.33 -27.57
N SER A 571 -4.93 0.68 -28.43
CA SER A 571 -6.33 0.89 -28.06
C SER A 571 -7.27 0.81 -29.26
N ALA A 572 -8.57 0.61 -29.00
CA ALA A 572 -9.64 0.79 -29.97
C ALA A 572 -10.96 1.12 -29.26
N THR A 573 -11.92 1.72 -29.97
CA THR A 573 -13.28 1.93 -29.46
C THR A 573 -14.21 0.89 -30.07
N LEU A 574 -15.00 0.22 -29.23
CA LEU A 574 -15.89 -0.88 -29.60
C LEU A 574 -17.35 -0.45 -29.43
N ALA A 575 -18.15 -0.58 -30.49
CA ALA A 575 -19.61 -0.57 -30.36
C ALA A 575 -20.07 -2.01 -30.06
N VAL A 576 -20.85 -2.19 -29.00
CA VAL A 576 -21.23 -3.51 -28.48
C VAL A 576 -22.73 -3.55 -28.20
N THR A 577 -23.44 -4.52 -28.79
CA THR A 577 -24.83 -4.80 -28.44
C THR A 577 -24.89 -5.82 -27.31
N VAL A 578 -25.59 -5.49 -26.22
CA VAL A 578 -25.90 -6.37 -25.10
C VAL A 578 -27.25 -7.06 -25.35
N ASP A 579 -27.28 -8.39 -25.25
CA ASP A 579 -28.51 -9.17 -25.37
C ASP A 579 -29.48 -8.86 -24.22
N ALA A 580 -30.78 -8.82 -24.52
CA ALA A 580 -31.82 -8.59 -23.51
C ALA A 580 -31.94 -9.75 -22.50
N GLU A 581 -31.42 -10.92 -22.85
CA GLU A 581 -31.32 -12.12 -21.99
C GLU A 581 -29.84 -12.46 -21.69
N ALA A 582 -28.93 -11.49 -21.79
CA ALA A 582 -27.55 -11.63 -21.36
C ALA A 582 -27.47 -11.95 -19.86
N ARG A 583 -26.96 -13.15 -19.53
CA ARG A 583 -26.86 -13.61 -18.14
C ARG A 583 -25.89 -12.76 -17.33
N ILE A 584 -26.25 -12.48 -16.08
CA ILE A 584 -25.41 -11.86 -15.06
C ILE A 584 -24.07 -12.62 -14.92
N GLY A 585 -23.01 -11.89 -14.56
CA GLY A 585 -21.67 -12.42 -14.30
C GLY A 585 -20.61 -11.90 -15.26
N ALA A 586 -19.35 -12.17 -14.92
CA ALA A 586 -18.18 -11.81 -15.73
C ALA A 586 -18.16 -12.46 -17.13
N ARG A 587 -17.33 -11.90 -18.01
CA ARG A 587 -16.97 -12.42 -19.34
C ARG A 587 -15.49 -12.27 -19.58
N ASP A 588 -14.89 -13.31 -20.12
CA ASP A 588 -13.54 -13.25 -20.67
C ASP A 588 -13.59 -12.61 -22.06
N LEU A 589 -12.59 -11.79 -22.38
CA LEU A 589 -12.38 -11.19 -23.69
C LEU A 589 -11.26 -11.95 -24.41
N PHE A 590 -11.47 -12.32 -25.68
CA PHE A 590 -10.45 -12.93 -26.54
C PHE A 590 -10.23 -12.13 -27.83
N ILE A 591 -8.96 -11.99 -28.23
CA ILE A 591 -8.53 -11.45 -29.53
C ILE A 591 -7.38 -12.32 -30.06
N GLY A 592 -7.71 -13.27 -30.93
CA GLY A 592 -6.73 -14.24 -31.47
C GLY A 592 -6.15 -15.15 -30.38
N SER A 593 -4.85 -15.04 -30.12
CA SER A 593 -4.13 -15.75 -29.04
C SER A 593 -4.22 -15.05 -27.69
N ALA A 594 -4.60 -13.77 -27.65
CA ALA A 594 -4.63 -12.97 -26.43
C ALA A 594 -5.99 -13.06 -25.72
N SER A 595 -5.96 -13.04 -24.38
CA SER A 595 -7.15 -13.08 -23.55
C SER A 595 -7.04 -12.17 -22.32
N LEU A 596 -8.16 -11.61 -21.89
CA LEU A 596 -8.32 -10.95 -20.60
C LEU A 596 -9.47 -11.62 -19.85
N THR A 597 -9.15 -12.30 -18.74
CA THR A 597 -10.15 -12.96 -17.88
C THR A 597 -11.00 -11.93 -17.14
N ALA A 598 -12.30 -12.16 -17.04
CA ALA A 598 -13.27 -11.28 -16.38
C ALA A 598 -13.16 -9.80 -16.83
N ALA A 599 -12.99 -9.58 -18.14
CA ALA A 599 -12.88 -8.24 -18.74
C ALA A 599 -14.14 -7.40 -18.59
N VAL A 600 -15.33 -7.99 -18.80
CA VAL A 600 -16.63 -7.29 -18.75
C VAL A 600 -17.61 -8.05 -17.86
N THR A 601 -18.13 -7.38 -16.83
CA THR A 601 -19.21 -7.88 -15.96
C THR A 601 -20.58 -7.46 -16.49
N VAL A 602 -21.46 -8.42 -16.77
CA VAL A 602 -22.88 -8.15 -17.03
C VAL A 602 -23.63 -8.17 -15.69
N PHE A 603 -24.46 -7.16 -15.41
CA PHE A 603 -25.26 -7.05 -14.18
C PHE A 603 -26.67 -6.53 -14.48
N ASP A 604 -27.63 -6.68 -13.59
CA ASP A 604 -28.96 -6.06 -13.72
C ASP A 604 -29.35 -5.15 -12.55
N GLU A 605 -28.87 -5.41 -11.33
CA GLU A 605 -29.05 -4.53 -10.16
C GLU A 605 -27.73 -4.21 -9.43
N ILE A 606 -27.58 -2.97 -8.94
CA ILE A 606 -26.52 -2.60 -7.99
C ILE A 606 -27.07 -2.85 -6.58
N HIS A 607 -26.51 -3.84 -5.89
CA HIS A 607 -27.00 -4.27 -4.58
C HIS A 607 -26.35 -3.48 -3.44
N ARG A 608 -25.04 -3.21 -3.58
CA ARG A 608 -24.20 -2.59 -2.55
C ARG A 608 -23.29 -1.53 -3.15
N LEU A 609 -22.96 -0.55 -2.31
CA LEU A 609 -21.92 0.45 -2.53
C LEU A 609 -20.93 0.33 -1.36
N ASP A 610 -19.64 0.33 -1.64
CA ASP A 610 -18.57 0.36 -0.62
C ASP A 610 -17.68 1.60 -0.83
N VAL A 611 -17.18 2.19 0.26
CA VAL A 611 -16.18 3.27 0.22
C VAL A 611 -14.81 2.72 0.62
N THR A 612 -13.80 2.98 -0.21
CA THR A 612 -12.42 2.59 0.05
C THR A 612 -11.52 3.83 0.20
N PRO A 613 -10.65 3.91 1.23
CA PRO A 613 -10.50 2.96 2.33
C PRO A 613 -11.68 3.06 3.31
N ALA A 614 -12.06 1.96 3.95
CA ALA A 614 -13.15 1.97 4.95
C ALA A 614 -12.78 2.74 6.23
N THR A 615 -11.47 2.88 6.50
CA THR A 615 -10.87 3.74 7.52
C THR A 615 -9.76 4.57 6.86
N GLY A 616 -9.95 5.89 6.79
CA GLY A 616 -9.00 6.85 6.23
C GLY A 616 -8.28 7.67 7.31
N LEU A 617 -7.13 8.25 6.95
CA LEU A 617 -6.31 9.04 7.86
C LEU A 617 -5.76 10.31 7.19
N ALA A 618 -6.32 11.45 7.56
CA ALA A 618 -5.83 12.76 7.13
C ALA A 618 -5.10 13.48 8.27
N ARG A 619 -4.29 14.50 7.95
CA ARG A 619 -3.58 15.32 8.94
C ARG A 619 -3.57 16.79 8.58
N VAL A 620 -3.92 17.62 9.56
CA VAL A 620 -3.88 19.08 9.43
C VAL A 620 -2.49 19.57 9.06
N GLY A 621 -2.42 20.66 8.30
CA GLY A 621 -1.17 21.20 7.79
C GLY A 621 -1.34 22.44 6.92
N GLY A 622 -0.22 23.02 6.46
CA GLY A 622 -0.17 24.19 5.60
C GLY A 622 0.44 25.44 6.26
N ILE A 623 0.67 25.44 7.58
CA ILE A 623 1.36 26.53 8.29
C ILE A 623 2.80 26.12 8.64
N VAL A 624 3.00 25.01 9.35
CA VAL A 624 4.34 24.55 9.78
C VAL A 624 4.73 23.22 9.15
N PHE A 625 3.77 22.31 8.97
CA PHE A 625 3.96 20.99 8.34
C PHE A 625 3.10 20.88 7.08
N PRO A 626 3.44 20.01 6.11
CA PRO A 626 2.53 19.71 5.01
C PRO A 626 1.26 19.03 5.56
N LYS A 627 0.17 19.12 4.80
CA LYS A 627 -1.05 18.32 5.00
C LYS A 627 -0.78 16.84 4.70
N GLN A 628 -1.55 15.94 5.31
CA GLN A 628 -1.78 14.59 4.78
C GLN A 628 -3.20 14.56 4.22
N TYR A 629 -3.33 14.50 2.90
CA TYR A 629 -4.63 14.27 2.25
C TYR A 629 -5.06 12.81 2.45
N GLU A 630 -6.35 12.52 2.24
CA GLU A 630 -6.85 11.16 2.06
C GLU A 630 -7.72 11.13 0.81
N TYR A 631 -7.73 10.01 0.09
CA TYR A 631 -8.50 9.86 -1.14
C TYR A 631 -9.50 8.73 -0.97
N PHE A 632 -10.74 8.96 -1.39
CA PHE A 632 -11.83 8.00 -1.30
C PHE A 632 -12.33 7.58 -2.67
N GLU A 633 -12.72 6.32 -2.79
CA GLU A 633 -13.32 5.74 -3.99
C GLU A 633 -14.57 4.96 -3.62
N ALA A 634 -15.67 5.23 -4.32
CA ALA A 634 -16.92 4.50 -4.18
C ALA A 634 -17.00 3.40 -5.25
N ARG A 635 -17.26 2.16 -4.82
CA ARG A 635 -17.31 0.98 -5.69
C ARG A 635 -18.67 0.30 -5.58
N ALA A 636 -19.26 0.00 -6.73
CA ALA A 636 -20.54 -0.69 -6.84
C ALA A 636 -20.34 -2.21 -6.90
N TRP A 637 -21.29 -2.95 -6.29
CA TRP A 637 -21.28 -4.41 -6.23
C TRP A 637 -22.67 -4.98 -6.49
N HIS A 638 -22.70 -6.21 -6.99
CA HIS A 638 -23.88 -7.06 -7.12
C HIS A 638 -23.65 -8.34 -6.30
N ASP A 639 -24.67 -8.79 -5.55
CA ASP A 639 -24.58 -9.90 -4.58
C ASP A 639 -24.61 -11.30 -5.26
N GLY A 640 -23.83 -11.47 -6.33
CA GLY A 640 -23.63 -12.73 -7.04
C GLY A 640 -24.88 -13.40 -7.65
N PRO A 641 -24.71 -14.61 -8.22
CA PRO A 641 -25.81 -15.53 -8.51
C PRO A 641 -26.49 -16.17 -7.29
N ASP A 642 -25.90 -16.13 -6.09
CA ASP A 642 -26.53 -16.69 -4.88
C ASP A 642 -27.48 -15.71 -4.15
N GLY A 643 -27.23 -14.40 -4.22
CA GLY A 643 -28.05 -13.34 -3.65
C GLY A 643 -27.73 -13.00 -2.19
N GLU A 644 -26.56 -13.38 -1.66
CA GLU A 644 -26.11 -13.05 -0.30
C GLU A 644 -24.86 -12.14 -0.33
N SER A 645 -24.99 -10.88 0.11
CA SER A 645 -23.87 -9.92 0.06
C SER A 645 -22.63 -10.39 0.82
N GLY A 646 -21.46 -10.35 0.18
CA GLY A 646 -20.16 -10.62 0.81
C GLY A 646 -19.67 -12.07 0.67
N THR A 647 -20.13 -12.77 -0.38
CA THR A 647 -19.73 -14.12 -0.77
C THR A 647 -18.62 -14.11 -1.82
N ASP A 648 -18.08 -15.29 -2.16
CA ASP A 648 -17.03 -15.44 -3.19
C ASP A 648 -17.54 -15.22 -4.64
N ASP A 649 -18.87 -15.12 -4.85
CA ASP A 649 -19.49 -14.82 -6.15
C ASP A 649 -20.03 -13.38 -6.30
N ASP A 650 -19.82 -12.51 -5.30
CA ASP A 650 -20.00 -11.06 -5.40
C ASP A 650 -19.29 -10.49 -6.66
N LEU A 651 -19.99 -9.68 -7.43
CA LEU A 651 -19.48 -9.11 -8.68
C LEU A 651 -19.05 -7.65 -8.48
N ASP A 652 -17.76 -7.37 -8.66
CA ASP A 652 -17.19 -6.02 -8.73
C ASP A 652 -17.71 -5.32 -10.01
N LEU A 653 -18.50 -4.26 -9.84
CA LEU A 653 -19.03 -3.45 -10.93
C LEU A 653 -18.13 -2.24 -11.25
N GLY A 654 -17.07 -2.02 -10.47
CA GLY A 654 -16.11 -0.93 -10.61
C GLY A 654 -16.47 0.35 -9.84
N MET A 655 -15.62 1.36 -10.04
CA MET A 655 -15.82 2.71 -9.53
C MET A 655 -17.08 3.34 -10.13
N VAL A 656 -17.87 4.03 -9.32
CA VAL A 656 -19.08 4.75 -9.74
C VAL A 656 -19.06 6.19 -9.23
N ASP A 657 -19.62 7.11 -10.02
CA ASP A 657 -19.78 8.51 -9.65
C ASP A 657 -20.85 8.66 -8.55
N VAL A 658 -20.58 9.47 -7.53
CA VAL A 658 -21.40 9.59 -6.31
C VAL A 658 -21.42 11.02 -5.77
N ASP A 659 -22.50 11.38 -5.09
CA ASP A 659 -22.54 12.58 -4.24
C ASP A 659 -21.73 12.32 -2.97
N TRP A 660 -20.57 12.98 -2.87
CA TRP A 660 -19.72 12.94 -1.67
C TRP A 660 -20.19 13.93 -0.60
N SER A 661 -20.20 13.49 0.66
CA SER A 661 -20.53 14.35 1.81
C SER A 661 -19.79 13.91 3.08
N VAL A 662 -19.80 14.75 4.11
CA VAL A 662 -19.22 14.47 5.43
C VAL A 662 -20.32 14.58 6.48
N GLU A 663 -20.46 13.56 7.34
CA GLU A 663 -21.38 13.53 8.50
C GLU A 663 -20.58 13.44 9.82
N GLU A 664 -21.11 14.01 10.91
CA GLU A 664 -20.47 13.94 12.24
C GLU A 664 -20.32 12.49 12.73
N TYR A 665 -19.12 12.12 13.19
CA TYR A 665 -18.91 10.91 13.99
C TYR A 665 -19.12 11.27 15.48
N ALA A 666 -20.39 11.49 15.87
CA ALA A 666 -20.71 12.04 17.19
C ALA A 666 -20.31 11.10 18.35
N VAL A 667 -19.13 11.33 18.94
CA VAL A 667 -18.62 10.65 20.15
C VAL A 667 -19.02 11.42 21.41
N THR A 668 -19.13 12.74 21.29
CA THR A 668 -19.37 13.67 22.38
C THR A 668 -20.66 14.49 22.18
N TYR A 669 -21.12 15.13 23.25
CA TYR A 669 -22.18 16.12 23.15
C TYR A 669 -21.61 17.41 22.57
N ASP A 670 -22.32 17.98 21.59
CA ASP A 670 -21.91 19.17 20.84
C ASP A 670 -20.59 18.98 20.06
N ASP A 671 -20.38 17.81 19.43
CA ASP A 671 -19.35 17.65 18.40
C ASP A 671 -19.61 18.60 17.22
N ASP A 672 -18.54 19.29 16.81
CA ASP A 672 -18.50 20.30 15.75
C ASP A 672 -17.45 19.99 14.68
N ASP A 673 -16.97 18.75 14.61
CA ASP A 673 -15.81 18.35 13.81
C ASP A 673 -16.02 18.65 12.31
N THR A 674 -17.22 18.40 11.74
CA THR A 674 -17.48 18.68 10.31
C THR A 674 -17.33 20.15 9.92
N ALA A 675 -17.46 21.08 10.88
CA ALA A 675 -17.27 22.51 10.62
C ALA A 675 -15.79 22.92 10.58
N PHE A 676 -14.87 22.06 11.07
CA PHE A 676 -13.47 22.43 11.29
C PHE A 676 -12.43 21.50 10.65
N VAL A 677 -12.69 20.20 10.47
CA VAL A 677 -11.63 19.24 10.10
C VAL A 677 -11.05 19.41 8.70
N GLY A 678 -11.83 19.91 7.73
CA GLY A 678 -11.40 20.03 6.33
C GLY A 678 -12.56 20.09 5.34
N THR A 679 -12.28 19.80 4.08
CA THR A 679 -13.24 19.81 2.97
C THR A 679 -13.06 18.57 2.09
N LEU A 680 -14.16 17.95 1.69
CA LEU A 680 -14.19 16.83 0.75
C LEU A 680 -14.56 17.33 -0.66
N GLY A 681 -13.79 16.94 -1.67
CA GLY A 681 -14.04 17.27 -3.07
C GLY A 681 -15.03 16.35 -3.77
N GLU A 682 -15.52 16.78 -4.93
CA GLU A 682 -16.41 16.00 -5.82
C GLU A 682 -15.70 14.75 -6.39
N ASP A 683 -14.37 14.69 -6.37
CA ASP A 683 -13.53 13.56 -6.77
C ASP A 683 -13.13 12.64 -5.61
N GLY A 684 -13.77 12.78 -4.44
CA GLY A 684 -13.46 12.00 -3.23
C GLY A 684 -12.14 12.38 -2.55
N ALA A 685 -11.45 13.44 -2.98
CA ALA A 685 -10.24 13.92 -2.31
C ALA A 685 -10.59 14.73 -1.05
N PHE A 686 -10.10 14.32 0.12
CA PHE A 686 -10.24 15.07 1.36
C PHE A 686 -9.01 15.95 1.62
N GLU A 687 -9.23 17.28 1.64
CA GLU A 687 -8.24 18.25 2.09
C GLU A 687 -8.47 18.62 3.57
N PRO A 688 -7.56 18.25 4.49
CA PRO A 688 -7.69 18.64 5.89
C PRO A 688 -7.43 20.14 6.10
N ALA A 689 -7.87 20.67 7.23
CA ALA A 689 -7.68 22.06 7.61
C ALA A 689 -6.23 22.40 8.04
N VAL A 690 -6.00 23.64 8.44
CA VAL A 690 -4.68 24.15 8.85
C VAL A 690 -4.24 23.65 10.23
N ASP A 691 -2.93 23.48 10.42
CA ASP A 691 -2.33 23.02 11.67
C ASP A 691 -2.26 24.10 12.77
N GLY A 692 -2.40 23.66 14.02
CA GLY A 692 -2.28 24.49 15.22
C GLY A 692 -3.62 24.81 15.92
N PRO A 693 -3.57 25.47 17.09
CA PRO A 693 -4.75 25.80 17.90
C PRO A 693 -5.68 26.77 17.17
N ASN A 694 -6.96 26.41 17.05
CA ASN A 694 -8.00 27.27 16.46
C ASN A 694 -8.83 27.95 17.57
N PRO A 695 -8.77 29.29 17.74
CA PRO A 695 -9.57 30.03 18.73
C PRO A 695 -11.08 29.96 18.54
N GLU A 696 -11.57 29.53 17.37
CA GLU A 696 -12.99 29.35 17.09
C GLU A 696 -13.54 28.03 17.66
N ARG A 697 -12.67 27.04 17.94
CA ARG A 697 -13.05 25.77 18.56
C ARG A 697 -13.05 25.84 20.08
N SER A 698 -13.96 25.08 20.69
CA SER A 698 -14.07 24.94 22.15
C SER A 698 -12.72 24.58 22.81
N GLY A 699 -12.21 25.47 23.66
CA GLY A 699 -10.93 25.29 24.37
C GLY A 699 -9.66 25.60 23.56
N ASN A 700 -9.77 26.18 22.36
CA ASN A 700 -8.67 26.37 21.40
C ASN A 700 -8.08 25.04 20.88
N ARG A 701 -8.93 24.04 20.62
CA ARG A 701 -8.52 22.76 20.01
C ARG A 701 -7.90 22.98 18.62
N ASN A 702 -7.10 22.03 18.16
CA ASN A 702 -6.69 21.98 16.75
C ASN A 702 -7.90 21.62 15.86
N ASN A 703 -7.76 21.79 14.55
CA ASN A 703 -8.75 21.37 13.54
C ASN A 703 -8.74 19.85 13.29
N VAL A 704 -8.71 19.06 14.36
CA VAL A 704 -8.62 17.59 14.37
C VAL A 704 -9.90 16.99 14.91
N GLY A 705 -10.29 15.82 14.43
CA GLY A 705 -11.60 15.24 14.69
C GLY A 705 -11.84 13.90 14.00
N ASP A 706 -12.98 13.31 14.31
CA ASP A 706 -13.48 12.08 13.69
C ASP A 706 -14.75 12.39 12.87
N VAL A 707 -14.81 11.90 11.63
CA VAL A 707 -15.98 12.11 10.75
C VAL A 707 -16.33 10.86 9.93
N TRP A 708 -17.57 10.78 9.47
CA TRP A 708 -17.97 9.88 8.40
C TRP A 708 -17.80 10.57 7.05
N VAL A 709 -16.99 10.00 6.17
CA VAL A 709 -17.05 10.29 4.73
C VAL A 709 -18.15 9.41 4.13
N VAL A 710 -19.12 10.01 3.44
CA VAL A 710 -20.31 9.32 2.94
C VAL A 710 -20.49 9.52 1.44
N ALA A 711 -20.41 8.43 0.71
CA ALA A 711 -20.79 8.35 -0.70
C ALA A 711 -22.29 8.08 -0.82
N THR A 712 -22.97 8.80 -1.71
CA THR A 712 -24.38 8.56 -2.05
C THR A 712 -24.53 8.36 -3.54
N LEU A 713 -24.98 7.18 -3.96
CA LEU A 713 -25.32 6.87 -5.35
C LEU A 713 -26.80 7.25 -5.56
N ALA A 714 -27.07 8.15 -6.51
CA ALA A 714 -28.41 8.65 -6.79
C ALA A 714 -29.34 7.55 -7.35
N ALA A 715 -30.66 7.75 -7.23
CA ALA A 715 -31.67 6.80 -7.73
C ALA A 715 -32.00 6.95 -9.24
N GLU A 716 -31.57 8.05 -9.86
CA GLU A 716 -31.59 8.23 -11.31
C GLU A 716 -30.74 7.14 -11.99
N PRO A 717 -31.04 6.73 -13.24
CA PRO A 717 -30.46 5.52 -13.84
C PRO A 717 -28.95 5.61 -14.10
N VAL A 718 -28.14 5.14 -13.13
CA VAL A 718 -26.68 5.02 -13.26
C VAL A 718 -26.37 3.92 -14.25
N SER A 719 -25.64 4.28 -15.32
CA SER A 719 -25.32 3.41 -16.47
C SER A 719 -26.53 2.76 -17.18
N GLY A 720 -27.77 3.13 -16.85
CA GLY A 720 -28.99 2.52 -17.39
C GLY A 720 -29.75 1.58 -16.43
N VAL A 721 -29.30 1.42 -15.18
CA VAL A 721 -30.05 0.72 -14.11
C VAL A 721 -30.73 1.74 -13.20
N GLU A 722 -32.06 1.76 -13.16
CA GLU A 722 -32.83 2.51 -12.15
C GLU A 722 -32.70 1.82 -10.78
N LEU A 723 -32.42 2.58 -9.71
CA LEU A 723 -32.38 2.05 -8.35
C LEU A 723 -33.69 2.41 -7.63
N GLU A 724 -34.32 1.46 -6.90
CA GLU A 724 -35.55 1.74 -6.14
C GLU A 724 -35.38 2.86 -5.09
N ARG A 725 -34.14 3.12 -4.68
CA ARG A 725 -33.73 4.11 -3.67
C ARG A 725 -32.24 4.45 -3.82
N PRO A 726 -31.78 5.65 -3.39
CA PRO A 726 -30.36 5.96 -3.34
C PRO A 726 -29.61 4.99 -2.42
N LEU A 727 -28.45 4.50 -2.86
CA LEU A 727 -27.54 3.71 -2.01
C LEU A 727 -26.58 4.66 -1.29
N ARG A 728 -26.22 4.34 -0.04
CA ARG A 728 -25.27 5.13 0.75
C ARG A 728 -24.25 4.23 1.43
N ALA A 729 -22.98 4.60 1.32
CA ALA A 729 -21.85 3.89 1.88
C ALA A 729 -20.97 4.86 2.67
N ARG A 730 -20.28 4.38 3.72
CA ARG A 730 -19.51 5.22 4.63
C ARG A 730 -18.10 4.67 4.83
N ALA A 731 -17.14 5.58 4.94
CA ALA A 731 -15.85 5.33 5.55
C ALA A 731 -15.69 6.20 6.80
N HIS A 732 -15.04 5.68 7.83
CA HIS A 732 -14.58 6.49 8.96
C HIS A 732 -13.30 7.22 8.55
N LEU A 733 -13.18 8.50 8.88
CA LEU A 733 -12.00 9.32 8.64
C LEU A 733 -11.56 9.96 9.95
N LEU A 734 -10.36 9.61 10.42
CA LEU A 734 -9.67 10.32 11.48
C LEU A 734 -8.83 11.45 10.88
N VAL A 735 -9.11 12.69 11.27
CA VAL A 735 -8.30 13.86 10.90
C VAL A 735 -7.47 14.27 12.12
N THR A 736 -6.15 14.11 12.06
CA THR A 736 -5.28 14.21 13.25
C THR A 736 -4.09 15.16 13.08
N VAL A 737 -3.22 15.23 14.08
CA VAL A 737 -2.06 16.14 14.14
C VAL A 737 -0.92 15.74 13.18
N PRO A 738 -0.03 16.67 12.78
CA PRO A 738 1.15 16.36 11.97
C PRO A 738 2.09 15.32 12.61
N VAL A 739 2.87 14.61 11.79
CA VAL A 739 3.98 13.77 12.29
C VAL A 739 5.27 14.60 12.34
N TYR A 740 5.50 15.24 13.49
CA TYR A 740 6.68 16.07 13.76
C TYR A 740 8.05 15.35 13.59
N LEU A 741 8.06 14.01 13.59
CA LEU A 741 9.25 13.17 13.44
C LEU A 741 9.07 12.15 12.31
N ARG A 742 9.05 12.60 11.05
CA ARG A 742 8.96 11.74 9.86
C ARG A 742 10.28 10.96 9.63
N ARG A 743 10.50 9.90 10.42
CA ARG A 743 11.72 9.05 10.42
C ARG A 743 11.92 8.29 9.10
N GLY A 744 12.40 9.01 8.08
CA GLY A 744 12.76 8.49 6.76
C GLY A 744 13.07 9.60 5.76
N GLU A 745 12.27 10.68 5.74
CA GLU A 745 12.22 11.63 4.61
C GLU A 745 12.33 13.10 5.04
N SER A 746 12.32 14.00 4.03
CA SER A 746 12.60 15.44 4.08
C SER A 746 14.00 15.83 4.61
N GLY A 747 14.56 16.88 3.99
CA GLY A 747 16.01 17.12 3.94
C GLY A 747 16.54 16.76 2.53
N PRO A 748 17.28 17.66 1.86
CA PRO A 748 17.80 17.45 0.50
C PRO A 748 19.02 16.52 0.45
#